data_AF-A0A8T3QKC0-F1
#
_entry.id   AF-A0A8T3QKC0-F1
#
_cell.length_a   1.000
_cell.length_b   1.000
_cell.length_c   1.000
_cell.angle_alpha   90.00
_cell.angle_beta   90.00
_cell.angle_gamma   90.00
#
_symmetry.space_group_name_H-M   'P 1'
#
loop_
_entity.id
_entity.type
_entity.pdbx_description
1 polymer ?
#
loop_
_entity_poly.entity_id
_entity_poly.type
_entity_poly.pdbx_seq_one_letter_code
_entity_poly.pdbx_strand_id
1 'polypeptide(L)'
;MTAMQVDAPAPDLRTFAAALWQPGDVREVRIPKHDGRRTASGYFDDPDTLAQAVGAWDGRACIYLTLNPVAPALLARAANRINVSAGPTTADTDIVRRRWMLIDVDPVRPSGISATVAENTAARDMARDVRAHLTELGWPAPIVTMTGNGYALLYRLDLPNDAASLALVNGALAYLAARFDSQEVTIDRTVGNAARIGAAVGTVKVKGDATPDRPHRRSALIQLPADLHVVPVGHLHALTPTVSTPTMLQLSQDRGLPAGWVGDWLDRAGVTYRVGERKGTTWYRLADCPFHPGEGAGDCGVGEAADGTGMGHCFHNRGVGMGWRDFRASLRLEGAPPISIITTPHLVPPVTMTTTTTTTTTTPVTTTTATIGARTAADLHHGTPPDQLVGPFLTPEGATVLYARGGTGKGVTACYLASQLVAADQVVMILDYEGHEREWGSRLRGLGVAPEHLPRIHYRAPFGVDWTAETGALSKVAGLVRDDAIALGVTYLIVDSYSVATSNGDTMGGEAAAREYFSALAVIGLPSLTIAHVRGDSGRFPERPFGSVFVHNLARETWAAERIGDDPTEADEFNPYQPNVVALELRNKKANGRAASAAQFLAFSFFADGTIEANDGRPGGRSVADLAAEVLADGPLTLPKIAAAIREDTGQKVSVDTVRSALGRAGGRFVQSAGKRPRTWSIR
;
A
#
# COMPACT_ATOMS: atom_id res chain seq x y z
N MET A 1 -1.46 8.99 59.00
CA MET A 1 -0.69 9.63 57.91
C MET A 1 0.70 9.01 57.93
N THR A 2 0.88 7.93 57.20
CA THR A 2 2.18 7.26 57.07
C THR A 2 2.89 7.89 55.88
N ALA A 3 4.08 8.43 56.10
CA ALA A 3 4.88 9.07 55.07
C ALA A 3 5.04 8.14 53.87
N MET A 4 4.58 8.58 52.70
CA MET A 4 4.81 7.86 51.45
C MET A 4 6.32 7.81 51.20
N GLN A 5 6.89 6.62 51.28
CA GLN A 5 8.21 6.33 50.70
C GLN A 5 8.17 6.73 49.23
N VAL A 6 8.94 7.74 48.87
CA VAL A 6 9.20 8.07 47.46
C VAL A 6 10.21 7.01 47.01
N ASP A 7 9.72 5.95 46.36
CA ASP A 7 10.58 4.94 45.77
C ASP A 7 11.56 5.61 44.78
N ALA A 8 12.79 5.12 44.74
CA ALA A 8 13.78 5.59 43.77
C ALA A 8 13.20 5.45 42.34
N PRO A 9 13.39 6.44 41.44
CA PRO A 9 12.86 6.37 40.09
C PRO A 9 13.41 5.12 39.38
N ALA A 10 12.56 4.45 38.58
CA ALA A 10 12.97 3.29 37.80
C ALA A 10 14.20 3.66 36.93
N PRO A 11 15.28 2.86 36.94
CA PRO A 11 16.52 3.18 36.22
C PRO A 11 16.30 3.50 34.73
N ASP A 12 15.33 2.82 34.12
CA ASP A 12 14.95 2.99 32.72
C ASP A 12 14.35 4.37 32.44
N LEU A 13 13.58 4.96 33.36
CA LEU A 13 12.95 6.27 33.15
C LEU A 13 13.99 7.37 33.05
N ARG A 14 14.94 7.38 33.98
CA ARG A 14 16.03 8.35 33.99
C ARG A 14 16.88 8.21 32.73
N THR A 15 17.27 6.98 32.39
CA THR A 15 18.11 6.69 31.23
C THR A 15 17.40 7.07 29.92
N PHE A 16 16.13 6.72 29.79
CA PHE A 16 15.31 7.09 28.65
C PHE A 16 15.12 8.60 28.52
N ALA A 17 14.76 9.28 29.61
CA ALA A 17 14.61 10.74 29.61
C ALA A 17 15.93 11.43 29.23
N ALA A 18 17.05 11.01 29.80
CA ALA A 18 18.37 11.55 29.47
C ALA A 18 18.72 11.36 27.98
N ALA A 19 18.42 10.20 27.38
CA ALA A 19 18.64 9.95 25.95
C ALA A 19 17.83 10.89 25.03
N LEU A 20 16.69 11.38 25.50
CA LEU A 20 15.87 12.34 24.76
C LEU A 20 16.33 13.79 24.95
N TRP A 21 17.14 14.10 25.98
CA TRP A 21 17.42 15.46 26.43
C TRP A 21 18.68 16.05 25.78
N GLN A 22 18.60 17.34 25.44
CA GLN A 22 19.77 18.19 25.18
C GLN A 22 19.75 19.41 26.10
N PRO A 23 20.90 20.07 26.34
CA PRO A 23 20.93 21.29 27.14
C PRO A 23 19.93 22.34 26.63
N GLY A 24 19.09 22.86 27.53
CA GLY A 24 18.06 23.86 27.21
C GLY A 24 16.71 23.30 26.75
N ASP A 25 16.57 21.97 26.62
CA ASP A 25 15.28 21.35 26.32
C ASP A 25 14.30 21.45 27.48
N VAL A 26 13.03 21.66 27.14
CA VAL A 26 11.90 21.48 28.06
C VAL A 26 10.99 20.39 27.52
N ARG A 27 10.42 19.57 28.41
CA ARG A 27 9.48 18.50 28.07
C ARG A 27 8.27 18.51 28.99
N GLU A 28 7.11 18.20 28.43
CA GLU A 28 5.90 18.01 29.20
C GLU A 28 5.77 16.55 29.63
N VAL A 29 5.49 16.30 30.91
CA VAL A 29 4.87 15.06 31.39
C VAL A 29 3.36 15.25 31.38
N ARG A 30 2.63 14.28 30.82
CA ARG A 30 1.16 14.30 30.77
C ARG A 30 0.58 13.00 31.30
N ILE A 31 -0.44 13.12 32.15
CA ILE A 31 -1.16 11.99 32.77
C ILE A 31 -2.66 12.18 32.46
N PRO A 32 -3.13 11.67 31.32
CA PRO A 32 -4.51 11.84 30.89
C PRO A 32 -5.49 11.09 31.80
N LYS A 33 -6.62 11.74 32.13
CA LYS A 33 -7.75 11.14 32.85
C LYS A 33 -7.32 10.33 34.09
N HIS A 34 -6.39 10.85 34.89
CA HIS A 34 -5.79 10.12 36.01
C HIS A 34 -6.80 9.73 37.09
N ASP A 35 -7.92 10.46 37.20
CA ASP A 35 -9.06 10.18 38.08
C ASP A 35 -10.34 9.85 37.28
N GLY A 36 -10.18 9.44 36.02
CA GLY A 36 -11.27 9.20 35.08
C GLY A 36 -11.82 10.45 34.40
N ARG A 37 -11.43 11.67 34.82
CA ARG A 37 -11.95 12.93 34.25
C ARG A 37 -10.86 13.93 33.89
N ARG A 38 -9.94 14.23 34.80
CA ARG A 38 -8.95 15.31 34.70
C ARG A 38 -7.62 14.81 34.17
N THR A 39 -6.92 15.69 33.47
CA THR A 39 -5.54 15.48 33.01
C THR A 39 -4.60 16.22 33.94
N ALA A 40 -3.52 15.57 34.37
CA ALA A 40 -2.41 16.22 35.05
C ALA A 40 -1.27 16.49 34.05
N SER A 41 -0.52 17.57 34.27
CA SER A 41 0.59 17.97 33.39
C SER A 41 1.67 18.70 34.16
N GLY A 42 2.94 18.51 33.79
CA GLY A 42 4.10 19.19 34.34
C GLY A 42 5.16 19.46 33.27
N TYR A 43 5.95 20.51 33.42
CA TYR A 43 6.99 20.88 32.45
C TYR A 43 8.34 20.87 33.13
N PHE A 44 9.31 20.21 32.51
CA PHE A 44 10.61 19.95 33.12
C PHE A 44 11.73 20.36 32.19
N ASP A 45 12.80 20.93 32.74
CA ASP A 45 14.05 21.28 32.05
C ASP A 45 15.22 20.34 32.42
N ASP A 46 14.98 19.43 33.37
CA ASP A 46 15.96 18.46 33.84
C ASP A 46 15.35 17.03 33.95
N PRO A 47 16.01 15.99 33.42
CA PRO A 47 15.49 14.62 33.44
C PRO A 47 15.38 14.02 34.85
N ASP A 48 16.21 14.45 35.81
CA ASP A 48 16.21 13.91 37.18
C ASP A 48 15.01 14.43 37.97
N THR A 49 14.72 15.73 37.88
CA THR A 49 13.53 16.34 38.47
C THR A 49 12.25 15.79 37.85
N LEU A 50 12.23 15.52 36.55
CA LEU A 50 11.13 14.82 35.88
C LEU A 50 10.92 13.43 36.49
N ALA A 51 11.98 12.63 36.59
CA ALA A 51 11.91 11.27 37.10
C ALA A 51 11.41 11.23 38.56
N GLN A 52 11.85 12.16 39.39
CA GLN A 52 11.36 12.32 40.77
C GLN A 52 9.87 12.66 40.82
N ALA A 53 9.41 13.62 40.02
CA ALA A 53 8.01 14.03 40.00
C ALA A 53 7.06 12.92 39.49
N VAL A 54 7.52 12.11 38.54
CA VAL A 54 6.80 10.96 37.98
C VAL A 54 6.59 9.85 39.03
N GLY A 55 7.52 9.67 39.97
CA GLY A 55 7.46 8.60 40.98
C GLY A 55 6.16 8.57 41.80
N ALA A 56 5.57 9.73 42.10
CA ALA A 56 4.32 9.82 42.87
C ALA A 56 3.08 9.29 42.11
N TRP A 57 3.19 9.10 40.79
CA TRP A 57 2.12 8.69 39.89
C TRP A 57 2.30 7.28 39.33
N ASP A 58 3.52 6.74 39.39
CA ASP A 58 3.83 5.42 38.86
C ASP A 58 2.98 4.34 39.55
N GLY A 59 2.46 3.39 38.77
CA GLY A 59 1.51 2.38 39.23
C GLY A 59 0.09 2.89 39.53
N ARG A 60 -0.16 4.20 39.50
CA ARG A 60 -1.50 4.79 39.76
C ARG A 60 -2.21 5.25 38.49
N ALA A 61 -1.45 5.68 37.49
CA ALA A 61 -2.00 6.16 36.21
C ALA A 61 -1.02 5.91 35.06
N CYS A 62 -1.53 5.95 33.83
CA CYS A 62 -0.67 5.93 32.63
C CYS A 62 0.03 7.28 32.45
N ILE A 63 1.36 7.26 32.44
CA ILE A 63 2.20 8.46 32.35
C ILE A 63 2.85 8.53 30.97
N TYR A 64 2.88 9.73 30.42
CA TYR A 64 3.43 10.02 29.10
C TYR A 64 4.31 11.26 29.16
N LEU A 65 5.17 11.43 28.16
CA LEU A 65 5.95 12.65 27.97
C LEU A 65 6.02 13.05 26.50
N THR A 66 6.19 14.34 26.22
CA THR A 66 6.45 14.81 24.85
C THR A 66 7.79 14.31 24.37
N LEU A 67 7.83 13.69 23.18
CA LEU A 67 9.06 13.15 22.61
C LEU A 67 9.93 14.22 21.96
N ASN A 68 9.31 15.26 21.40
CA ASN A 68 10.02 16.43 20.88
C ASN A 68 10.11 17.53 21.96
N PRO A 69 11.18 18.34 21.97
CA PRO A 69 11.31 19.45 22.92
C PRO A 69 10.25 20.52 22.66
N VAL A 70 9.68 21.05 23.74
CA VAL A 70 8.70 22.14 23.70
C VAL A 70 9.41 23.49 23.84
N ALA A 71 8.73 24.58 23.51
CA ALA A 71 9.28 25.92 23.68
C ALA A 71 9.68 26.17 25.15
N PRO A 72 10.92 26.65 25.44
CA PRO A 72 11.40 26.77 26.81
C PRO A 72 10.52 27.63 27.73
N ALA A 73 9.85 28.65 27.17
CA ALA A 73 8.90 29.49 27.90
C ALA A 73 7.74 28.70 28.53
N LEU A 74 7.42 27.51 28.03
CA LEU A 74 6.35 26.67 28.54
C LEU A 74 6.70 26.01 29.88
N LEU A 75 7.97 26.03 30.30
CA LEU A 75 8.37 25.67 31.66
C LEU A 75 7.52 26.40 32.70
N ALA A 76 7.17 27.67 32.45
CA ALA A 76 6.37 28.49 33.35
C ALA A 76 4.92 27.96 33.57
N ARG A 77 4.39 27.07 32.72
CA ARG A 77 3.05 26.48 32.91
C ARG A 77 2.99 25.61 34.17
N ALA A 78 4.06 24.88 34.47
CA ALA A 78 4.19 24.08 35.70
C ALA A 78 5.66 23.66 35.89
N ALA A 79 6.51 24.62 36.25
CA ALA A 79 7.96 24.42 36.32
C ALA A 79 8.35 23.34 37.33
N ASN A 80 8.98 22.28 36.83
CA ASN A 80 9.54 21.15 37.57
C ASN A 80 8.57 20.52 38.57
N ARG A 81 7.27 20.51 38.24
CA ARG A 81 6.21 19.90 39.06
C ARG A 81 5.03 19.45 38.20
N ILE A 82 4.31 18.44 38.65
CA ILE A 82 3.07 18.01 38.01
C ILE A 82 1.88 18.73 38.66
N ASN A 83 1.14 19.51 37.89
CA ASN A 83 -0.14 20.06 38.29
C ASN A 83 -1.25 19.01 38.06
N VAL A 84 -1.96 18.65 39.14
CA VAL A 84 -3.06 17.65 39.14
C VAL A 84 -4.23 18.01 38.23
N SER A 85 -4.42 19.29 37.94
CA SER A 85 -5.44 19.79 37.03
C SER A 85 -4.79 20.71 36.02
N ALA A 86 -4.38 20.14 34.90
CA ALA A 86 -3.76 20.87 33.81
C ALA A 86 -4.73 21.93 33.24
N GLY A 87 -4.19 23.12 32.95
CA GLY A 87 -4.83 24.08 32.06
C GLY A 87 -4.54 23.72 30.60
N PRO A 88 -3.90 24.60 29.81
CA PRO A 88 -3.44 24.24 28.47
C PRO A 88 -2.26 23.26 28.54
N THR A 89 -2.34 22.18 27.78
CA THR A 89 -1.25 21.24 27.54
C THR A 89 -0.54 21.54 26.21
N THR A 90 0.63 20.96 25.97
CA THR A 90 1.43 21.21 24.76
C THR A 90 0.64 20.88 23.50
N ALA A 91 0.54 21.85 22.60
CA ALA A 91 -0.01 21.72 21.24
C ALA A 91 1.10 21.54 20.20
N ASP A 92 0.77 21.18 18.95
CA ASP A 92 1.79 21.02 17.90
C ASP A 92 2.58 22.30 17.62
N THR A 93 1.94 23.47 17.78
CA THR A 93 2.58 24.80 17.62
C THR A 93 3.57 25.13 18.74
N ASP A 94 3.52 24.41 19.86
CA ASP A 94 4.41 24.59 21.01
C ASP A 94 5.75 23.85 20.83
N ILE A 95 5.91 23.05 19.76
CA ILE A 95 7.10 22.22 19.51
C ILE A 95 8.14 23.00 18.71
N VAL A 96 9.37 23.02 19.22
CA VAL A 96 10.50 23.76 18.62
C VAL A 96 11.03 23.06 17.38
N ARG A 97 11.21 21.73 17.46
CA ARG A 97 11.86 20.94 16.41
C ARG A 97 11.46 19.47 16.50
N ARG A 98 11.35 18.79 15.37
CA ARG A 98 11.10 17.35 15.29
C ARG A 98 12.43 16.61 15.43
N ARG A 99 12.67 16.11 16.64
CA ARG A 99 13.88 15.38 17.03
C ARG A 99 13.71 13.87 17.04
N TRP A 100 12.47 13.40 17.05
CA TRP A 100 12.15 11.99 17.16
C TRP A 100 10.98 11.62 16.25
N MET A 101 11.14 10.52 15.54
CA MET A 101 10.04 9.78 14.91
C MET A 101 9.69 8.60 15.80
N LEU A 102 8.43 8.55 16.23
CA LEU A 102 7.86 7.43 16.96
C LEU A 102 7.22 6.45 15.98
N ILE A 103 7.64 5.19 16.02
CA ILE A 103 6.90 4.07 15.43
C ILE A 103 6.31 3.30 16.62
N ASP A 104 5.00 3.39 16.80
CA ASP A 104 4.27 2.76 17.90
C ASP A 104 3.57 1.49 17.40
N VAL A 105 3.98 0.34 17.93
CA VAL A 105 3.55 -1.00 17.51
C VAL A 105 2.70 -1.60 18.63
N ASP A 106 1.39 -1.70 18.40
CA ASP A 106 0.41 -2.13 19.41
C ASP A 106 -0.38 -3.35 18.92
N PRO A 107 -0.61 -4.36 19.76
CA PRO A 107 -1.48 -5.46 19.41
C PRO A 107 -2.94 -5.01 19.34
N VAL A 108 -3.68 -5.56 18.39
CA VAL A 108 -5.12 -5.34 18.22
C VAL A 108 -5.85 -6.02 19.38
N ARG A 109 -6.47 -5.20 20.24
CA ARG A 109 -7.21 -5.66 21.43
C ARG A 109 -8.36 -4.71 21.77
N PRO A 110 -9.35 -5.12 22.58
CA PRO A 110 -10.39 -4.22 23.07
C PRO A 110 -9.82 -2.95 23.71
N SER A 111 -10.50 -1.82 23.50
CA SER A 111 -10.06 -0.55 24.06
C SER A 111 -10.17 -0.54 25.58
N GLY A 112 -9.23 0.14 26.25
CA GLY A 112 -9.25 0.34 27.70
C GLY A 112 -8.63 -0.80 28.53
N ILE A 113 -8.16 -1.89 27.93
CA ILE A 113 -7.54 -3.01 28.66
C ILE A 113 -6.06 -3.23 28.29
N SER A 114 -5.36 -3.96 29.17
CA SER A 114 -3.97 -4.36 28.97
C SER A 114 -3.85 -5.56 28.03
N ALA A 115 -2.69 -5.70 27.40
CA ALA A 115 -2.41 -6.79 26.45
C ALA A 115 -2.20 -8.13 27.19
N THR A 116 -2.47 -9.25 26.53
CA THR A 116 -1.99 -10.56 27.00
C THR A 116 -0.49 -10.71 26.74
N VAL A 117 0.12 -11.77 27.28
CA VAL A 117 1.54 -12.07 27.00
C VAL A 117 1.74 -12.39 25.52
N ALA A 118 0.82 -13.14 24.91
CA ALA A 118 0.85 -13.48 23.49
C ALA A 118 0.71 -12.23 22.59
N GLU A 119 -0.28 -11.37 22.88
CA GLU A 119 -0.47 -10.09 22.18
C GLU A 119 0.79 -9.21 22.26
N ASN A 120 1.41 -9.11 23.44
CA ASN A 120 2.64 -8.33 23.62
C ASN A 120 3.84 -8.95 22.87
N THR A 121 3.92 -10.28 22.80
CA THR A 121 4.95 -11.02 22.07
C THR A 121 4.83 -10.78 20.57
N ALA A 122 3.61 -10.82 20.02
CA ALA A 122 3.37 -10.50 18.62
C ALA A 122 3.83 -9.07 18.27
N ALA A 123 3.54 -8.11 19.14
CA ALA A 123 4.01 -6.73 18.96
C ALA A 123 5.53 -6.57 19.01
N ARG A 124 6.20 -7.35 19.87
CA ARG A 124 7.68 -7.42 19.91
C ARG A 124 8.24 -7.91 18.59
N ASP A 125 7.68 -9.00 18.07
CA ASP A 125 8.20 -9.67 16.89
C ASP A 125 8.01 -8.76 15.65
N MET A 126 6.86 -8.09 15.52
CA MET A 126 6.69 -7.04 14.50
C MET A 126 7.67 -5.88 14.65
N ALA A 127 7.88 -5.37 15.87
CA ALA A 127 8.85 -4.28 16.09
C ALA A 127 10.28 -4.70 15.72
N ARG A 128 10.65 -5.96 15.94
CA ARG A 128 11.93 -6.53 15.49
C ARG A 128 12.01 -6.55 13.96
N ASP A 129 10.94 -6.98 13.29
CA ASP A 129 10.91 -7.10 11.83
C ASP A 129 10.93 -5.71 11.15
N VAL A 130 10.20 -4.73 11.70
CA VAL A 130 10.27 -3.32 11.29
C VAL A 130 11.71 -2.79 11.43
N ARG A 131 12.37 -3.06 12.56
CA ARG A 131 13.75 -2.63 12.79
C ARG A 131 14.72 -3.30 11.81
N ALA A 132 14.56 -4.59 11.54
CA ALA A 132 15.41 -5.32 10.58
C ALA A 132 15.30 -4.70 9.18
N HIS A 133 14.06 -4.48 8.72
CA HIS A 133 13.78 -3.85 7.43
C HIS A 133 14.38 -2.44 7.32
N LEU A 134 14.22 -1.60 8.35
CA LEU A 134 14.81 -0.25 8.32
C LEU A 134 16.34 -0.30 8.35
N THR A 135 16.94 -1.25 9.07
CA THR A 135 18.38 -1.49 9.05
C THR A 135 18.87 -1.89 7.65
N GLU A 136 18.16 -2.78 6.97
CA GLU A 136 18.46 -3.19 5.58
C GLU A 136 18.41 -2.01 4.60
N LEU A 137 17.51 -1.06 4.86
CA LEU A 137 17.41 0.20 4.11
C LEU A 137 18.46 1.25 4.54
N GLY A 138 19.41 0.90 5.41
CA GLY A 138 20.50 1.80 5.82
C GLY A 138 20.15 2.76 6.97
N TRP A 139 19.00 2.60 7.62
CA TRP A 139 18.65 3.45 8.77
C TRP A 139 19.56 3.16 9.97
N PRO A 140 19.96 4.20 10.74
CA PRO A 140 20.70 4.02 11.99
C PRO A 140 19.85 3.31 13.05
N ALA A 141 20.50 2.68 14.03
CA ALA A 141 19.79 1.96 15.09
C ALA A 141 18.86 2.89 15.92
N PRO A 142 17.60 2.48 16.21
CA PRO A 142 16.68 3.23 17.04
C PRO A 142 16.87 2.94 18.53
N ILE A 143 16.27 3.78 19.38
CA ILE A 143 15.93 3.36 20.75
C ILE A 143 14.76 2.38 20.67
N VAL A 144 14.88 1.22 21.30
CA VAL A 144 13.82 0.19 21.36
C VAL A 144 13.24 0.15 22.75
N THR A 145 11.91 0.21 22.86
CA THR A 145 11.21 0.23 24.14
C THR A 145 10.02 -0.73 24.13
N MET A 146 9.75 -1.35 25.27
CA MET A 146 8.47 -2.01 25.54
C MET A 146 7.58 -1.01 26.30
N THR A 147 6.43 -0.64 25.75
CA THR A 147 5.56 0.43 26.28
C THR A 147 4.61 -0.04 27.38
N GLY A 148 4.70 -1.33 27.75
CA GLY A 148 3.86 -2.04 28.73
C GLY A 148 2.81 -2.92 28.05
N ASN A 149 2.26 -2.47 26.92
CA ASN A 149 1.28 -3.26 26.16
C ASN A 149 1.66 -3.47 24.68
N GLY A 150 2.66 -2.75 24.17
CA GLY A 150 3.22 -2.92 22.84
C GLY A 150 4.71 -2.56 22.86
N TYR A 151 5.25 -2.24 21.70
CA TYR A 151 6.64 -1.84 21.51
C TYR A 151 6.72 -0.53 20.72
N ALA A 152 7.77 0.24 20.97
CA ALA A 152 8.03 1.44 20.19
C ALA A 152 9.49 1.53 19.76
N LEU A 153 9.68 1.99 18.53
CA LEU A 153 10.99 2.34 17.96
C LEU A 153 11.06 3.87 17.84
N LEU A 154 12.11 4.45 18.41
CA LEU A 154 12.36 5.89 18.35
C LEU A 154 13.60 6.15 17.51
N TYR A 155 13.38 6.72 16.33
CA TYR A 155 14.44 7.12 15.42
C TYR A 155 14.76 8.60 15.60
N ARG A 156 16.05 8.93 15.69
CA ARG A 156 16.52 10.30 15.85
C ARG A 156 16.35 11.05 14.54
N LEU A 157 15.66 12.18 14.56
CA LEU A 157 15.46 13.08 13.43
C LEU A 157 16.13 14.44 13.65
N ASP A 158 16.30 15.21 12.58
CA ASP A 158 16.65 16.63 12.68
C ASP A 158 15.84 17.47 11.69
N LEU A 159 14.55 17.65 11.97
CA LEU A 159 13.61 18.30 11.06
C LEU A 159 12.94 19.53 11.68
N PRO A 160 12.63 20.58 10.88
CA PRO A 160 11.79 21.68 11.33
C PRO A 160 10.37 21.21 11.71
N ASN A 161 9.65 22.03 12.49
CA ASN A 161 8.24 21.76 12.79
C ASN A 161 7.33 22.44 11.75
N ASP A 162 7.27 21.86 10.55
CA ASP A 162 6.46 22.35 9.45
C ASP A 162 5.60 21.24 8.80
N ALA A 163 4.77 21.64 7.85
CA ALA A 163 3.88 20.72 7.14
C ALA A 163 4.65 19.68 6.30
N ALA A 164 5.81 20.06 5.72
CA ALA A 164 6.63 19.15 4.93
C ALA A 164 7.22 18.03 5.79
N SER A 165 7.74 18.38 6.97
CA SER A 165 8.27 17.41 7.93
C SER A 165 7.18 16.52 8.52
N LEU A 166 5.97 17.07 8.74
CA LEU A 166 4.80 16.26 9.10
C LEU A 166 4.46 15.24 8.02
N ALA A 167 4.46 15.66 6.74
CA ALA A 167 4.18 14.77 5.62
C ALA A 167 5.22 13.64 5.51
N LEU A 168 6.51 13.95 5.72
CA LEU A 168 7.58 12.95 5.73
C LEU A 168 7.38 11.90 6.84
N VAL A 169 7.09 12.35 8.06
CA VAL A 169 6.86 11.41 9.18
C VAL A 169 5.61 10.58 8.92
N ASN A 170 4.51 11.19 8.49
CA ASN A 170 3.26 10.48 8.22
C ASN A 170 3.39 9.48 7.07
N GLY A 171 4.09 9.82 6.00
CA GLY A 171 4.31 8.91 4.89
C GLY A 171 5.15 7.71 5.33
N ALA A 172 6.19 7.92 6.15
CA ALA A 172 7.02 6.82 6.63
C ALA A 172 6.22 5.88 7.54
N LEU A 173 5.37 6.42 8.40
CA LEU A 173 4.42 5.61 9.19
C LEU A 173 3.41 4.86 8.32
N ALA A 174 2.89 5.49 7.26
CA ALA A 174 1.95 4.86 6.34
C ALA A 174 2.61 3.72 5.56
N TYR A 175 3.85 3.90 5.10
CA TYR A 175 4.63 2.86 4.44
C TYR A 175 4.85 1.65 5.37
N LEU A 176 5.28 1.91 6.60
CA LEU A 176 5.55 0.85 7.58
C LEU A 176 4.26 0.10 7.93
N ALA A 177 3.16 0.82 8.19
CA ALA A 177 1.86 0.20 8.46
C ALA A 177 1.39 -0.64 7.27
N ALA A 178 1.49 -0.14 6.03
CA ALA A 178 1.10 -0.89 4.84
C ALA A 178 1.91 -2.19 4.65
N ARG A 179 3.17 -2.19 5.08
CA ARG A 179 4.07 -3.34 4.98
C ARG A 179 3.87 -4.36 6.10
N PHE A 180 3.64 -3.91 7.33
CA PHE A 180 3.72 -4.75 8.51
C PHE A 180 2.38 -5.00 9.20
N ASP A 181 1.35 -4.15 9.03
CA ASP A 181 0.07 -4.33 9.73
C ASP A 181 -0.52 -5.72 9.49
N SER A 182 -1.04 -6.32 10.56
CA SER A 182 -1.72 -7.61 10.55
C SER A 182 -3.06 -7.53 11.31
N GLN A 183 -3.80 -8.63 11.35
CA GLN A 183 -5.02 -8.70 12.18
C GLN A 183 -4.72 -8.67 13.68
N GLU A 184 -3.50 -8.98 14.08
CA GLU A 184 -3.10 -9.15 15.49
C GLU A 184 -2.30 -7.96 16.02
N VAL A 185 -1.61 -7.22 15.16
CA VAL A 185 -0.73 -6.10 15.54
C VAL A 185 -0.73 -5.04 14.45
N THR A 186 -0.74 -3.77 14.85
CA THR A 186 -0.71 -2.64 13.93
C THR A 186 0.29 -1.58 14.36
N ILE A 187 0.72 -0.77 13.39
CA ILE A 187 1.52 0.44 13.60
C ILE A 187 0.56 1.64 13.67
N ASP A 188 0.59 2.40 14.79
CA ASP A 188 -0.29 3.56 14.95
C ASP A 188 0.14 4.71 14.03
N ARG A 189 -0.56 4.86 12.90
CA ARG A 189 -0.33 5.94 11.93
C ARG A 189 -0.71 7.33 12.45
N THR A 190 -1.44 7.43 13.56
CA THR A 190 -1.87 8.72 14.10
C THR A 190 -0.76 9.44 14.84
N VAL A 191 0.37 8.79 15.13
CA VAL A 191 1.44 9.32 15.99
C VAL A 191 2.36 10.37 15.35
N GLY A 192 2.13 10.76 14.09
CA GLY A 192 3.05 11.64 13.36
C GLY A 192 3.01 13.15 13.70
N ASN A 193 2.06 13.61 14.51
CA ASN A 193 2.02 15.02 14.93
C ASN A 193 3.21 15.40 15.85
N ALA A 194 3.61 16.67 15.84
CA ALA A 194 4.85 17.11 16.49
C ALA A 194 4.83 16.96 18.01
N ALA A 195 3.68 17.27 18.64
CA ALA A 195 3.48 17.20 20.09
C ALA A 195 3.07 15.81 20.59
N ARG A 196 3.30 14.76 19.78
CA ARG A 196 2.98 13.40 20.18
C ARG A 196 3.67 13.05 21.49
N ILE A 197 2.87 12.52 22.40
CA ILE A 197 3.32 12.01 23.69
C ILE A 197 3.62 10.51 23.56
N GLY A 198 4.77 10.09 24.07
CA GLY A 198 5.16 8.69 24.20
C GLY A 198 5.06 8.22 25.64
N ALA A 199 5.13 6.91 25.88
CA ALA A 199 5.16 6.39 27.24
C ALA A 199 6.38 6.95 28.02
N ALA A 200 6.19 7.30 29.29
CA ALA A 200 7.30 7.53 30.19
C ALA A 200 7.92 6.16 30.54
N VAL A 201 8.86 5.70 29.70
CA VAL A 201 9.46 4.36 29.78
C VAL A 201 10.03 4.13 31.19
N GLY A 202 9.86 2.94 31.73
CA GLY A 202 10.18 2.64 33.11
C GLY A 202 8.99 2.74 34.05
N THR A 203 7.83 3.28 33.65
CA THR A 203 6.59 3.35 34.46
C THR A 203 5.59 2.23 34.12
N VAL A 204 4.68 1.92 35.04
CA VAL A 204 3.63 0.90 34.89
C VAL A 204 2.48 1.39 34.01
N LYS A 205 2.10 0.58 33.03
CA LYS A 205 0.97 0.85 32.15
C LYS A 205 -0.34 0.36 32.77
N VAL A 206 -1.03 1.27 33.45
CA VAL A 206 -2.32 1.03 34.13
C VAL A 206 -3.49 1.25 33.17
N LYS A 207 -3.89 0.21 32.42
CA LYS A 207 -5.08 0.22 31.54
C LYS A 207 -6.11 -0.82 32.02
N GLY A 208 -7.29 -0.35 32.42
CA GLY A 208 -8.36 -1.18 32.97
C GLY A 208 -7.95 -1.88 34.26
N ASP A 209 -8.66 -2.93 34.65
CA ASP A 209 -8.26 -3.77 35.78
C ASP A 209 -7.15 -4.74 35.38
N ALA A 210 -6.23 -5.01 36.31
CA ALA A 210 -5.21 -6.03 36.12
C ALA A 210 -5.82 -7.41 36.38
N THR A 211 -5.70 -8.32 35.41
CA THR A 211 -6.08 -9.72 35.57
C THR A 211 -4.87 -10.63 35.35
N PRO A 212 -4.91 -11.91 35.77
CA PRO A 212 -3.82 -12.85 35.49
C PRO A 212 -3.46 -12.95 33.99
N ASP A 213 -4.45 -12.87 33.11
CA ASP A 213 -4.25 -12.91 31.65
C ASP A 213 -3.80 -11.55 31.07
N ARG A 214 -4.24 -10.45 31.67
CA ARG A 214 -3.98 -9.07 31.20
C ARG A 214 -3.37 -8.21 32.33
N PRO A 215 -2.14 -8.53 32.78
CA PRO A 215 -1.52 -7.79 33.86
C PRO A 215 -1.13 -6.38 33.41
N HIS A 216 -1.14 -5.43 34.35
CA HIS A 216 -0.42 -4.18 34.16
C HIS A 216 1.08 -4.47 34.16
N ARG A 217 1.81 -3.91 33.19
CA ARG A 217 3.25 -4.16 33.03
C ARG A 217 4.04 -2.87 33.15
N ARG A 218 5.21 -2.95 33.78
CA ARG A 218 6.21 -1.87 33.78
C ARG A 218 6.85 -1.79 32.41
N SER A 219 6.74 -0.63 31.75
CA SER A 219 7.46 -0.33 30.51
C SER A 219 8.97 -0.42 30.72
N ALA A 220 9.71 -0.82 29.69
CA ALA A 220 11.15 -1.09 29.80
C ALA A 220 11.92 -0.53 28.61
N LEU A 221 13.14 -0.06 28.88
CA LEU A 221 14.10 0.32 27.87
C LEU A 221 14.84 -0.94 27.40
N ILE A 222 14.51 -1.42 26.20
CA ILE A 222 15.02 -2.70 25.68
C ILE A 222 16.42 -2.52 25.08
N GLN A 223 16.60 -1.45 24.31
CA GLN A 223 17.89 -1.15 23.69
C GLN A 223 18.07 0.36 23.55
N LEU A 224 19.22 0.85 24.00
CA LEU A 224 19.72 2.18 23.76
C LEU A 224 21.05 2.06 22.99
N PRO A 225 21.11 2.53 21.72
CA PRO A 225 22.38 2.57 20.98
C PRO A 225 23.42 3.42 21.72
N ALA A 226 24.69 3.01 21.68
CA ALA A 226 25.78 3.80 22.26
C ALA A 226 25.87 5.19 21.63
N ASP A 227 25.67 5.26 20.31
CA ASP A 227 25.67 6.49 19.52
C ASP A 227 24.35 6.65 18.77
N LEU A 228 23.60 7.71 19.08
CA LEU A 228 22.36 8.08 18.41
C LEU A 228 22.63 8.90 17.16
N HIS A 229 22.54 8.25 16.01
CA HIS A 229 22.73 8.89 14.70
C HIS A 229 21.40 9.41 14.16
N VAL A 230 21.43 10.62 13.59
CA VAL A 230 20.27 11.20 12.91
C VAL A 230 19.98 10.39 11.64
N VAL A 231 18.72 10.00 11.46
CA VAL A 231 18.24 9.42 10.20
C VAL A 231 18.37 10.48 9.11
N PRO A 232 19.18 10.25 8.05
CA PRO A 232 19.28 11.19 6.95
C PRO A 232 17.91 11.38 6.29
N VAL A 233 17.56 12.63 5.96
CA VAL A 233 16.24 12.95 5.39
C VAL A 233 15.95 12.15 4.11
N GLY A 234 16.98 11.81 3.33
CA GLY A 234 16.86 10.93 2.16
C GLY A 234 16.28 9.55 2.46
N HIS A 235 16.53 9.00 3.67
CA HIS A 235 15.94 7.73 4.10
C HIS A 235 14.45 7.86 4.40
N LEU A 236 14.01 8.99 4.97
CA LEU A 236 12.58 9.29 5.12
C LEU A 236 11.91 9.47 3.76
N HIS A 237 12.55 10.17 2.81
CA HIS A 237 12.08 10.30 1.43
C HIS A 237 11.97 8.95 0.71
N ALA A 238 12.91 8.03 0.93
CA ALA A 238 12.84 6.69 0.35
C ALA A 238 11.61 5.89 0.84
N LEU A 239 11.14 6.16 2.07
CA LEU A 239 9.88 5.59 2.58
C LEU A 239 8.63 6.41 2.22
N THR A 240 8.82 7.62 1.71
CA THR A 240 7.77 8.57 1.37
C THR A 240 7.93 9.01 -0.07
N PRO A 241 7.64 8.12 -1.04
CA PRO A 241 7.70 8.49 -2.44
C PRO A 241 6.89 9.77 -2.61
N THR A 242 7.57 10.80 -3.11
CA THR A 242 7.09 12.15 -3.15
C THR A 242 5.79 12.18 -3.95
N VAL A 243 4.66 12.30 -3.24
CA VAL A 243 3.45 12.81 -3.85
C VAL A 243 3.79 14.24 -4.21
N SER A 244 4.22 14.46 -5.45
CA SER A 244 4.22 15.79 -6.04
C SER A 244 2.85 16.36 -5.74
N THR A 245 2.75 17.36 -4.86
CA THR A 245 1.53 18.14 -4.77
C THR A 245 1.40 18.72 -6.16
N PRO A 246 0.40 18.31 -6.96
CA PRO A 246 0.17 19.04 -8.18
C PRO A 246 -0.12 20.46 -7.70
N THR A 247 0.55 21.46 -8.27
CA THR A 247 -0.13 22.71 -8.52
C THR A 247 -1.31 22.35 -9.42
N MET A 248 -2.38 21.84 -8.82
CA MET A 248 -3.68 21.88 -9.44
C MET A 248 -3.94 23.36 -9.60
N LEU A 249 -4.04 23.81 -10.85
CA LEU A 249 -5.16 24.68 -11.19
C LEU A 249 -6.41 24.02 -10.58
N GLN A 250 -6.72 24.37 -9.34
CA GLN A 250 -7.99 24.03 -8.73
C GLN A 250 -9.04 24.85 -9.49
N LEU A 251 -9.63 24.24 -10.52
CA LEU A 251 -11.06 24.46 -10.76
C LEU A 251 -11.80 23.81 -9.59
N SER A 252 -11.76 24.46 -8.42
CA SER A 252 -12.74 24.26 -7.38
C SER A 252 -14.07 24.75 -7.95
N GLN A 253 -14.97 23.82 -8.28
CA GLN A 253 -16.31 24.16 -8.77
C GLN A 253 -17.15 24.96 -7.74
N ASP A 254 -16.67 25.13 -6.51
CA ASP A 254 -17.39 25.78 -5.40
C ASP A 254 -16.62 26.99 -4.79
N ARG A 255 -15.64 27.61 -5.48
CA ARG A 255 -15.09 28.93 -5.06
C ARG A 255 -15.57 30.02 -6.03
N GLY A 256 -16.12 31.11 -5.49
CA GLY A 256 -16.64 32.23 -6.27
C GLY A 256 -18.09 32.07 -6.74
N LEU A 257 -18.88 31.18 -6.12
CA LEU A 257 -20.33 31.14 -6.31
C LEU A 257 -20.98 32.36 -5.61
N PRO A 258 -22.06 32.94 -6.18
CA PRO A 258 -22.68 34.14 -5.62
C PRO A 258 -23.17 33.91 -4.19
N ALA A 259 -23.10 34.95 -3.35
CA ALA A 259 -23.54 34.89 -1.96
C ALA A 259 -25.01 34.41 -1.86
N GLY A 260 -25.27 33.46 -0.98
CA GLY A 260 -26.59 32.86 -0.76
C GLY A 260 -26.83 31.56 -1.54
N TRP A 261 -25.86 31.11 -2.36
CA TRP A 261 -26.06 29.94 -3.21
C TRP A 261 -26.38 28.66 -2.43
N VAL A 262 -25.88 28.50 -1.20
CA VAL A 262 -26.18 27.33 -0.36
C VAL A 262 -27.64 27.35 0.09
N GLY A 263 -28.18 28.52 0.44
CA GLY A 263 -29.59 28.70 0.80
C GLY A 263 -30.53 28.40 -0.38
N ASP A 264 -30.28 29.02 -1.54
CA ASP A 264 -31.04 28.80 -2.78
C ASP A 264 -31.06 27.32 -3.21
N TRP A 265 -30.02 26.58 -2.83
CA TRP A 265 -29.88 25.16 -3.17
C TRP A 265 -30.65 24.25 -2.22
N LEU A 266 -30.67 24.59 -0.92
CA LEU A 266 -31.52 23.92 0.07
C LEU A 266 -33.01 24.14 -0.22
N ASP A 267 -33.39 25.36 -0.62
CA ASP A 267 -34.77 25.70 -0.96
C ASP A 267 -35.27 24.88 -2.17
N ARG A 268 -34.44 24.74 -3.21
CA ARG A 268 -34.75 23.92 -4.39
C ARG A 268 -34.86 22.43 -4.07
N ALA A 269 -34.06 21.96 -3.12
CA ALA A 269 -34.12 20.59 -2.63
C ALA A 269 -35.27 20.34 -1.64
N GLY A 270 -36.04 21.37 -1.28
CA GLY A 270 -37.15 21.27 -0.33
C GLY A 270 -36.70 20.95 1.10
N VAL A 271 -35.46 21.31 1.46
CA VAL A 271 -34.89 21.00 2.77
C VAL A 271 -35.26 22.11 3.75
N THR A 272 -35.87 21.75 4.89
CA THR A 272 -36.23 22.73 5.92
C THR A 272 -35.00 23.07 6.79
N TYR A 273 -34.71 24.36 7.01
CA TYR A 273 -33.58 24.81 7.84
C TYR A 273 -33.86 26.11 8.60
N ARG A 274 -32.96 26.46 9.53
CA ARG A 274 -32.88 27.76 10.22
C ARG A 274 -31.52 28.40 9.97
N VAL A 275 -31.50 29.71 9.74
CA VAL A 275 -30.28 30.47 9.41
C VAL A 275 -29.69 31.11 10.66
N GLY A 276 -28.37 31.09 10.80
CA GLY A 276 -27.63 31.85 11.80
C GLY A 276 -26.19 32.13 11.36
N GLU A 277 -25.57 33.17 11.88
CA GLU A 277 -24.20 33.56 11.51
C GLU A 277 -23.21 33.22 12.63
N ARG A 278 -22.02 32.71 12.25
CA ARG A 278 -20.93 32.50 13.21
C ARG A 278 -19.57 32.68 12.54
N LYS A 279 -18.77 33.62 13.06
CA LYS A 279 -17.39 33.92 12.60
C LYS A 279 -17.30 34.20 11.08
N GLY A 280 -18.25 34.95 10.53
CA GLY A 280 -18.26 35.30 9.10
C GLY A 280 -18.68 34.16 8.16
N THR A 281 -19.28 33.11 8.71
CA THR A 281 -19.91 32.00 7.97
C THR A 281 -21.40 31.99 8.27
N THR A 282 -22.23 32.00 7.23
CA THR A 282 -23.68 31.79 7.33
C THR A 282 -23.93 30.30 7.46
N TRP A 283 -24.60 29.86 8.53
CA TRP A 283 -24.94 28.47 8.78
C TRP A 283 -26.44 28.24 8.61
N TYR A 284 -26.78 27.26 7.79
CA TYR A 284 -28.12 26.73 7.55
C TYR A 284 -28.26 25.42 8.34
N ARG A 285 -28.86 25.51 9.53
CA ARG A 285 -29.11 24.34 10.40
C ARG A 285 -30.32 23.59 9.93
N LEU A 286 -30.15 22.34 9.54
CA LEU A 286 -31.22 21.51 8.98
C LEU A 286 -32.18 21.08 10.09
N ALA A 287 -33.48 21.07 9.79
CA ALA A 287 -34.49 20.63 10.75
C ALA A 287 -34.37 19.12 11.05
N ASP A 288 -34.00 18.34 10.03
CA ASP A 288 -33.73 16.91 10.11
C ASP A 288 -32.32 16.59 9.58
N CYS A 289 -31.58 15.77 10.33
CA CYS A 289 -30.26 15.32 9.92
C CYS A 289 -30.39 14.26 8.80
N PRO A 290 -29.79 14.46 7.61
CA PRO A 290 -29.95 13.53 6.49
C PRO A 290 -29.22 12.19 6.69
N PHE A 291 -28.34 12.12 7.69
CA PHE A 291 -27.59 10.91 8.04
C PHE A 291 -28.22 10.12 9.20
N HIS A 292 -29.06 10.76 10.02
CA HIS A 292 -29.61 10.17 11.25
C HIS A 292 -31.09 10.58 11.42
N PRO A 293 -32.00 10.06 10.57
CA PRO A 293 -33.41 10.44 10.60
C PRO A 293 -34.12 9.93 11.87
N GLY A 294 -34.91 10.80 12.50
CA GLY A 294 -35.76 10.44 13.66
C GLY A 294 -35.10 10.56 15.05
N GLU A 295 -33.82 10.89 15.14
CA GLU A 295 -33.12 11.05 16.44
C GLU A 295 -33.21 12.47 17.05
N GLY A 296 -34.29 13.20 16.73
CA GLY A 296 -34.53 14.57 17.22
C GLY A 296 -33.61 15.62 16.59
N ALA A 297 -34.00 16.90 16.67
CA ALA A 297 -33.30 18.01 16.03
C ALA A 297 -31.89 18.22 16.62
N GLY A 298 -30.91 17.48 16.12
CA GLY A 298 -29.49 17.74 16.33
C GLY A 298 -29.02 18.85 15.40
N ASP A 299 -28.19 19.77 15.91
CA ASP A 299 -27.66 21.01 15.30
C ASP A 299 -26.84 20.84 14.00
N CYS A 300 -27.04 19.77 13.23
CA CYS A 300 -26.37 19.50 11.97
C CYS A 300 -26.73 20.57 10.94
N GLY A 301 -25.74 21.08 10.23
CA GLY A 301 -25.95 22.17 9.30
C GLY A 301 -24.89 22.24 8.23
N VAL A 302 -25.28 22.86 7.13
CA VAL A 302 -24.35 23.30 6.09
C VAL A 302 -24.10 24.79 6.23
N GLY A 303 -22.93 25.26 5.82
CA GLY A 303 -22.53 26.64 5.96
C GLY A 303 -21.94 27.20 4.68
N GLU A 304 -21.93 28.52 4.59
CA GLU A 304 -21.39 29.29 3.48
C GLU A 304 -20.44 30.34 4.07
N ALA A 305 -19.16 30.26 3.74
CA ALA A 305 -18.18 31.26 4.10
C ALA A 305 -18.34 32.51 3.21
N ALA A 306 -17.84 33.65 3.67
CA ALA A 306 -17.92 34.92 2.94
C ALA A 306 -17.29 34.91 1.53
N ASP A 307 -16.42 33.93 1.21
CA ASP A 307 -15.81 33.73 -0.12
C ASP A 307 -16.61 32.75 -1.02
N GLY A 308 -17.81 32.36 -0.57
CA GLY A 308 -18.70 31.42 -1.26
C GLY A 308 -18.36 29.95 -1.00
N THR A 309 -17.37 29.62 -0.15
CA THR A 309 -17.00 28.22 0.14
C THR A 309 -18.08 27.51 0.95
N GLY A 310 -18.55 26.34 0.47
CA GLY A 310 -19.49 25.48 1.18
C GLY A 310 -18.83 24.70 2.33
N MET A 311 -19.53 24.58 3.46
CA MET A 311 -19.11 23.90 4.68
C MET A 311 -20.21 22.92 5.15
N GLY A 312 -19.84 21.84 5.84
CA GLY A 312 -20.80 20.89 6.40
C GLY A 312 -20.32 20.36 7.74
N HIS A 313 -21.22 20.25 8.71
CA HIS A 313 -20.88 19.71 10.02
C HIS A 313 -22.03 18.90 10.64
N CYS A 314 -21.72 17.67 11.04
CA CYS A 314 -22.63 16.79 11.76
C CYS A 314 -22.23 16.73 13.24
N PHE A 315 -23.13 17.11 14.15
CA PHE A 315 -22.86 17.19 15.58
C PHE A 315 -23.22 15.92 16.36
N HIS A 316 -23.63 14.84 15.69
CA HIS A 316 -23.82 13.53 16.31
C HIS A 316 -22.48 12.81 16.47
N ASN A 317 -22.27 12.08 17.57
CA ASN A 317 -21.00 11.36 17.86
C ASN A 317 -20.58 10.34 16.78
N ARG A 318 -21.54 9.85 15.97
CA ARG A 318 -21.29 8.95 14.83
C ARG A 318 -21.02 9.69 13.52
N GLY A 319 -21.13 11.02 13.52
CA GLY A 319 -20.89 11.93 12.41
C GLY A 319 -19.50 12.56 12.35
N VAL A 320 -18.59 12.19 13.25
CA VAL A 320 -17.24 12.79 13.35
C VAL A 320 -16.44 12.48 12.09
N GLY A 321 -15.99 13.54 11.40
CA GLY A 321 -15.23 13.46 10.15
C GLY A 321 -16.05 13.72 8.88
N MET A 322 -17.39 13.78 8.99
CA MET A 322 -18.25 14.13 7.85
C MET A 322 -18.20 15.64 7.59
N GLY A 323 -18.02 16.02 6.31
CA GLY A 323 -17.87 17.40 5.86
C GLY A 323 -18.79 17.78 4.71
N TRP A 324 -18.51 18.91 4.06
CA TRP A 324 -19.33 19.47 2.98
C TRP A 324 -19.66 18.47 1.86
N ARG A 325 -18.69 17.65 1.44
CA ARG A 325 -18.89 16.64 0.39
C ARG A 325 -19.91 15.57 0.78
N ASP A 326 -19.91 15.16 2.05
CA ASP A 326 -20.83 14.13 2.54
C ASP A 326 -22.26 14.68 2.62
N PHE A 327 -22.42 15.92 3.08
CA PHE A 327 -23.73 16.60 3.11
C PHE A 327 -24.28 16.80 1.69
N ARG A 328 -23.42 17.20 0.75
CA ARG A 328 -23.76 17.37 -0.67
C ARG A 328 -24.27 16.07 -1.30
N ALA A 329 -23.58 14.96 -1.04
CA ALA A 329 -23.99 13.65 -1.54
C ALA A 329 -25.28 13.13 -0.88
N SER A 330 -25.40 13.27 0.43
CA SER A 330 -26.51 12.71 1.21
C SER A 330 -27.84 13.41 0.97
N LEU A 331 -27.82 14.73 0.78
CA LEU A 331 -29.00 15.51 0.40
C LEU A 331 -29.38 15.32 -1.08
N ARG A 332 -28.72 14.38 -1.79
CA ARG A 332 -28.93 14.03 -3.21
C ARG A 332 -28.88 15.25 -4.14
N LEU A 333 -27.91 16.12 -3.89
CA LEU A 333 -27.79 17.37 -4.60
C LEU A 333 -26.95 17.16 -5.88
N GLU A 334 -27.56 16.54 -6.90
CA GLU A 334 -26.98 16.36 -8.24
C GLU A 334 -27.38 17.50 -9.19
N GLY A 335 -26.40 18.04 -9.93
CA GLY A 335 -26.53 19.13 -10.89
C GLY A 335 -25.62 20.32 -10.57
N ALA A 336 -24.95 20.87 -11.59
CA ALA A 336 -24.32 22.19 -11.48
C ALA A 336 -25.42 23.25 -11.32
N PRO A 337 -25.26 24.27 -10.45
CA PRO A 337 -26.25 25.34 -10.35
C PRO A 337 -26.40 26.00 -11.73
N PRO A 338 -27.62 26.38 -12.15
CA PRO A 338 -27.81 27.06 -13.41
C PRO A 338 -27.07 28.40 -13.36
N ILE A 339 -26.08 28.57 -14.23
CA ILE A 339 -25.56 29.89 -14.56
C ILE A 339 -26.73 30.62 -15.22
N SER A 340 -27.38 31.52 -14.48
CA SER A 340 -28.27 32.50 -15.09
C SER A 340 -27.42 33.40 -15.96
N ILE A 341 -27.43 33.16 -17.27
CA ILE A 341 -26.87 34.07 -18.26
C ILE A 341 -27.65 35.37 -18.11
N ILE A 342 -27.03 36.37 -17.49
CA ILE A 342 -27.51 37.75 -17.55
C ILE A 342 -27.20 38.23 -18.96
N THR A 343 -28.18 38.08 -19.85
CA THR A 343 -28.18 38.70 -21.17
C THR A 343 -28.37 40.21 -20.97
N THR A 344 -27.27 40.97 -21.01
CA THR A 344 -27.35 42.41 -21.30
C THR A 344 -26.45 42.72 -22.48
N PRO A 345 -26.99 43.19 -23.62
CA PRO A 345 -26.19 43.49 -24.79
C PRO A 345 -25.55 44.87 -24.62
N HIS A 346 -24.25 44.94 -24.38
CA HIS A 346 -23.50 46.17 -24.58
C HIS A 346 -22.62 46.05 -25.84
N LEU A 347 -23.11 46.72 -26.90
CA LEU A 347 -22.36 47.09 -28.08
C LEU A 347 -21.17 47.99 -27.69
N VAL A 348 -19.97 47.64 -28.16
CA VAL A 348 -18.81 48.54 -28.21
C VAL A 348 -18.21 48.44 -29.62
N PRO A 349 -17.92 49.58 -30.30
CA PRO A 349 -17.71 49.65 -31.76
C PRO A 349 -16.26 49.29 -32.18
N PRO A 350 -15.98 49.12 -33.49
CA PRO A 350 -14.70 48.59 -33.96
C PRO A 350 -13.61 49.66 -33.90
N VAL A 351 -12.42 49.28 -33.41
CA VAL A 351 -11.21 50.10 -33.52
C VAL A 351 -10.34 49.55 -34.64
N THR A 352 -9.97 50.47 -35.54
CA THR A 352 -9.26 50.25 -36.79
C THR A 352 -7.78 49.93 -36.56
N MET A 353 -7.25 49.07 -37.43
CA MET A 353 -5.84 48.66 -37.52
C MET A 353 -4.88 49.85 -37.68
N THR A 354 -3.69 49.76 -37.09
CA THR A 354 -2.50 50.39 -37.67
C THR A 354 -1.31 49.45 -37.54
N THR A 355 -0.69 49.19 -38.68
CA THR A 355 0.47 48.35 -38.92
C THR A 355 1.74 48.97 -38.36
N THR A 356 2.62 48.16 -37.78
CA THR A 356 4.05 48.49 -37.68
C THR A 356 4.85 47.22 -37.88
N THR A 357 5.52 47.17 -39.03
CA THR A 357 6.42 46.11 -39.46
C THR A 357 7.71 46.20 -38.65
N THR A 358 8.09 45.12 -37.96
CA THR A 358 9.48 44.91 -37.54
C THR A 358 9.86 43.48 -37.86
N THR A 359 10.82 43.35 -38.76
CA THR A 359 11.33 42.09 -39.28
C THR A 359 12.28 41.47 -38.25
N THR A 360 11.92 40.34 -37.68
CA THR A 360 12.84 39.48 -36.94
C THR A 360 12.70 38.06 -37.45
N THR A 361 13.79 37.54 -37.99
CA THR A 361 13.92 36.20 -38.57
C THR A 361 13.54 35.13 -37.55
N THR A 362 12.37 34.52 -37.72
CA THR A 362 11.94 33.31 -37.01
C THR A 362 12.38 32.08 -37.78
N THR A 363 13.13 31.21 -37.12
CA THR A 363 13.22 29.78 -37.46
C THR A 363 11.80 29.19 -37.50
N PRO A 364 11.48 28.31 -38.47
CA PRO A 364 10.13 27.76 -38.56
C PRO A 364 9.92 26.80 -37.39
N VAL A 365 9.06 27.19 -36.46
CA VAL A 365 8.40 26.24 -35.54
C VAL A 365 7.40 25.47 -36.38
N THR A 366 7.73 24.23 -36.71
CA THR A 366 6.79 23.30 -37.36
C THR A 366 5.64 23.07 -36.39
N THR A 367 4.54 23.79 -36.60
CA THR A 367 3.33 23.61 -35.82
C THR A 367 2.61 22.40 -36.41
N THR A 368 2.85 21.21 -35.85
CA THR A 368 2.12 20.00 -36.24
C THR A 368 0.67 20.16 -35.79
N THR A 369 -0.22 20.54 -36.70
CA THR A 369 -1.67 20.49 -36.46
C THR A 369 -2.08 19.04 -36.19
N ALA A 370 -2.52 18.75 -34.97
CA ALA A 370 -3.05 17.44 -34.61
C ALA A 370 -4.34 17.17 -35.42
N THR A 371 -4.32 16.14 -36.28
CA THR A 371 -5.49 15.67 -37.01
C THR A 371 -6.13 14.49 -36.30
N ILE A 372 -7.47 14.50 -36.16
CA ILE A 372 -8.23 13.33 -35.70
C ILE A 372 -8.26 12.33 -36.87
N GLY A 373 -7.46 11.26 -36.79
CA GLY A 373 -7.46 10.22 -37.82
C GLY A 373 -8.82 9.54 -37.96
N ALA A 374 -9.18 9.11 -39.18
CA ALA A 374 -10.45 8.44 -39.47
C ALA A 374 -10.21 7.14 -40.26
N ARG A 375 -10.96 6.09 -39.90
CA ARG A 375 -11.01 4.79 -40.60
C ARG A 375 -12.46 4.37 -40.75
N THR A 376 -12.77 3.63 -41.82
CA THR A 376 -14.07 3.01 -42.06
C THR A 376 -14.09 1.58 -41.54
N ALA A 377 -15.28 0.98 -41.41
CA ALA A 377 -15.39 -0.44 -41.05
C ALA A 377 -14.66 -1.39 -42.03
N ALA A 378 -14.50 -0.98 -43.29
CA ALA A 378 -13.76 -1.75 -44.31
C ALA A 378 -12.25 -1.78 -44.04
N ASP A 379 -11.72 -0.79 -43.32
CA ASP A 379 -10.31 -0.73 -42.97
C ASP A 379 -9.99 -1.62 -41.77
N LEU A 380 -10.99 -2.10 -41.01
CA LEU A 380 -10.78 -2.87 -39.79
C LEU A 380 -10.38 -4.31 -40.08
N HIS A 381 -9.43 -4.84 -39.30
CA HIS A 381 -9.09 -6.26 -39.35
C HIS A 381 -10.29 -7.12 -38.99
N HIS A 382 -10.53 -8.19 -39.74
CA HIS A 382 -11.59 -9.16 -39.51
C HIS A 382 -11.06 -10.59 -39.76
N GLY A 383 -11.70 -11.59 -39.15
CA GLY A 383 -11.30 -12.99 -39.26
C GLY A 383 -11.04 -13.65 -37.90
N THR A 384 -10.27 -14.73 -37.91
CA THR A 384 -9.86 -15.43 -36.69
C THR A 384 -8.92 -14.53 -35.86
N PRO A 385 -9.17 -14.38 -34.55
CA PRO A 385 -8.24 -13.65 -33.68
C PRO A 385 -6.82 -14.22 -33.77
N PRO A 386 -5.78 -13.37 -33.66
CA PRO A 386 -4.40 -13.82 -33.67
C PRO A 386 -4.08 -14.78 -32.52
N ASP A 387 -3.15 -15.70 -32.76
CA ASP A 387 -2.66 -16.64 -31.74
C ASP A 387 -1.96 -15.91 -30.59
N GLN A 388 -1.89 -16.57 -29.43
CA GLN A 388 -1.13 -16.06 -28.30
C GLN A 388 0.37 -15.99 -28.62
N LEU A 389 1.01 -14.86 -28.28
CA LEU A 389 2.46 -14.65 -28.44
C LEU A 389 3.27 -15.61 -27.57
N VAL A 390 2.76 -15.92 -26.38
CA VAL A 390 3.28 -17.00 -25.52
C VAL A 390 2.09 -17.78 -25.02
N GLY A 391 1.93 -19.01 -25.51
CA GLY A 391 0.77 -19.84 -25.21
C GLY A 391 0.75 -20.31 -23.76
N PRO A 392 -0.40 -20.27 -23.04
CA PRO A 392 -1.65 -19.55 -23.33
C PRO A 392 -1.74 -18.15 -22.68
N PHE A 393 -0.62 -17.55 -22.27
CA PHE A 393 -0.56 -16.43 -21.33
C PHE A 393 -0.71 -15.04 -21.98
N LEU A 394 -0.11 -14.81 -23.14
CA LEU A 394 0.08 -13.45 -23.70
C LEU A 394 -0.57 -13.25 -25.07
N THR A 395 -1.79 -12.73 -25.10
CA THR A 395 -2.04 -11.32 -25.39
C THR A 395 -1.42 -10.61 -26.62
N PRO A 396 -1.63 -10.90 -27.93
CA PRO A 396 -1.19 -9.98 -28.98
C PRO A 396 -2.03 -8.69 -29.06
N GLU A 397 -3.20 -8.65 -28.40
CA GLU A 397 -4.14 -7.54 -28.47
C GLU A 397 -4.39 -6.89 -27.10
N GLY A 398 -3.74 -5.76 -26.84
CA GLY A 398 -3.94 -4.98 -25.62
C GLY A 398 -3.29 -5.58 -24.38
N ALA A 399 -3.91 -5.39 -23.22
CA ALA A 399 -3.26 -5.63 -21.93
C ALA A 399 -3.66 -6.96 -21.28
N THR A 400 -2.65 -7.74 -20.91
CA THR A 400 -2.72 -8.88 -20.00
C THR A 400 -2.30 -8.44 -18.59
N VAL A 401 -3.06 -8.84 -17.56
CA VAL A 401 -2.71 -8.58 -16.16
C VAL A 401 -2.42 -9.89 -15.42
N LEU A 402 -1.21 -10.03 -14.88
CA LEU A 402 -0.83 -11.13 -13.99
C LEU A 402 -0.86 -10.64 -12.55
N TYR A 403 -1.64 -11.30 -11.68
CA TYR A 403 -1.80 -10.87 -10.30
C TYR A 403 -1.79 -12.01 -9.30
N ALA A 404 -1.20 -11.73 -8.14
CA ALA A 404 -1.00 -12.68 -7.05
C ALA A 404 -0.55 -11.94 -5.78
N ARG A 405 -0.51 -12.67 -4.65
CA ARG A 405 0.02 -12.16 -3.38
C ARG A 405 1.51 -11.81 -3.50
N GLY A 406 2.01 -11.04 -2.53
CA GLY A 406 3.45 -10.83 -2.38
C GLY A 406 4.17 -12.17 -2.18
N GLY A 407 5.36 -12.32 -2.74
CA GLY A 407 6.15 -13.56 -2.61
C GLY A 407 5.66 -14.77 -3.41
N THR A 408 4.57 -14.66 -4.20
CA THR A 408 4.04 -15.80 -4.98
C THR A 408 4.91 -16.16 -6.19
N GLY A 409 5.80 -15.29 -6.69
CA GLY A 409 6.61 -15.59 -7.88
C GLY A 409 6.18 -14.88 -9.18
N LYS A 410 5.49 -13.73 -9.07
CA LYS A 410 5.09 -12.92 -10.25
C LYS A 410 6.29 -12.46 -11.07
N GLY A 411 7.34 -11.96 -10.41
CA GLY A 411 8.55 -11.46 -11.07
C GLY A 411 9.28 -12.54 -11.88
N VAL A 412 9.50 -13.73 -11.30
CA VAL A 412 10.11 -14.86 -12.04
C VAL A 412 9.21 -15.35 -13.18
N THR A 413 7.89 -15.35 -12.99
CA THR A 413 6.93 -15.66 -14.07
C THR A 413 7.05 -14.65 -15.21
N ALA A 414 7.17 -13.35 -14.92
CA ALA A 414 7.34 -12.32 -15.93
C ALA A 414 8.70 -12.43 -16.65
N CYS A 415 9.78 -12.79 -15.94
CA CYS A 415 11.08 -13.10 -16.56
C CYS A 415 10.99 -14.30 -17.52
N TYR A 416 10.29 -15.36 -17.11
CA TYR A 416 10.04 -16.53 -17.96
C TYR A 416 9.22 -16.15 -19.21
N LEU A 417 8.14 -15.38 -19.05
CA LEU A 417 7.35 -14.93 -20.19
C LEU A 417 8.16 -14.00 -21.13
N ALA A 418 9.03 -13.15 -20.59
CA ALA A 418 9.97 -12.35 -21.38
C ALA A 418 10.97 -13.22 -22.15
N SER A 419 11.47 -14.30 -21.56
CA SER A 419 12.36 -15.25 -22.25
C SER A 419 11.64 -15.96 -23.42
N GLN A 420 10.38 -16.35 -23.22
CA GLN A 420 9.57 -16.94 -24.27
C GLN A 420 9.24 -15.95 -25.38
N LEU A 421 8.98 -14.67 -25.05
CA LEU A 421 8.72 -13.61 -26.04
C LEU A 421 9.92 -13.41 -26.96
N VAL A 422 11.14 -13.26 -26.42
CA VAL A 422 12.33 -13.08 -27.28
C VAL A 422 12.68 -14.33 -28.08
N ALA A 423 12.38 -15.53 -27.56
CA ALA A 423 12.46 -16.78 -28.31
C ALA A 423 11.43 -16.84 -29.46
N ALA A 424 10.27 -16.22 -29.29
CA ALA A 424 9.23 -16.01 -30.30
C ALA A 424 9.47 -14.75 -31.15
N ASP A 425 10.73 -14.33 -31.27
CA ASP A 425 11.19 -13.21 -32.10
C ASP A 425 10.53 -11.85 -31.77
N GLN A 426 10.13 -11.64 -30.51
CA GLN A 426 9.65 -10.34 -30.04
C GLN A 426 10.80 -9.46 -29.53
N VAL A 427 10.56 -8.15 -29.49
CA VAL A 427 11.44 -7.16 -28.85
C VAL A 427 10.67 -6.61 -27.65
N VAL A 428 11.23 -6.77 -26.46
CA VAL A 428 10.52 -6.53 -25.20
C VAL A 428 11.07 -5.27 -24.56
N MET A 429 10.19 -4.39 -24.07
CA MET A 429 10.57 -3.33 -23.14
C MET A 429 10.00 -3.64 -21.76
N ILE A 430 10.87 -3.63 -20.74
CA ILE A 430 10.49 -3.70 -19.33
C ILE A 430 10.50 -2.28 -18.76
N LEU A 431 9.36 -1.86 -18.22
CA LEU A 431 9.24 -0.67 -17.38
C LEU A 431 9.16 -1.11 -15.92
N ASP A 432 10.29 -1.01 -15.23
CA ASP A 432 10.43 -1.39 -13.84
C ASP A 432 10.22 -0.16 -12.93
N TYR A 433 8.98 0.01 -12.51
CA TYR A 433 8.55 0.98 -11.52
C TYR A 433 8.89 0.56 -10.08
N GLU A 434 9.20 -0.72 -9.82
CA GLU A 434 9.59 -1.18 -8.49
C GLU A 434 11.11 -1.06 -8.24
N GLY A 435 11.92 -0.93 -9.28
CA GLY A 435 13.36 -0.67 -9.19
C GLY A 435 14.21 -1.90 -8.85
N HIS A 436 13.76 -3.08 -9.29
CA HIS A 436 14.39 -4.37 -9.03
C HIS A 436 15.36 -4.83 -10.14
N GLU A 437 16.25 -3.92 -10.60
CA GLU A 437 17.19 -4.16 -11.72
C GLU A 437 17.99 -5.47 -11.58
N ARG A 438 18.56 -5.71 -10.38
CA ARG A 438 19.36 -6.91 -10.12
C ARG A 438 18.53 -8.18 -10.26
N GLU A 439 17.26 -8.16 -9.86
CA GLU A 439 16.40 -9.34 -9.98
C GLU A 439 16.11 -9.68 -11.44
N TRP A 440 15.77 -8.68 -12.25
CA TRP A 440 15.58 -8.85 -13.70
C TRP A 440 16.84 -9.38 -14.38
N GLY A 441 17.98 -8.73 -14.13
CA GLY A 441 19.26 -9.11 -14.70
C GLY A 441 19.71 -10.53 -14.33
N SER A 442 19.59 -10.91 -13.05
CA SER A 442 19.96 -12.25 -12.58
C SER A 442 19.00 -13.32 -13.05
N ARG A 443 17.68 -13.09 -12.99
CA ARG A 443 16.68 -14.12 -13.34
C ARG A 443 16.64 -14.41 -14.84
N LEU A 444 16.77 -13.40 -15.70
CA LEU A 444 16.82 -13.62 -17.16
C LEU A 444 18.03 -14.48 -17.55
N ARG A 445 19.20 -14.23 -16.94
CA ARG A 445 20.39 -15.06 -17.15
C ARG A 445 20.24 -16.46 -16.54
N GLY A 446 19.69 -16.55 -15.33
CA GLY A 446 19.44 -17.82 -14.65
C GLY A 446 18.48 -18.72 -15.43
N LEU A 447 17.46 -18.14 -16.08
CA LEU A 447 16.54 -18.84 -16.98
C LEU A 447 17.16 -19.26 -18.33
N GLY A 448 18.45 -18.99 -18.54
CA GLY A 448 19.17 -19.40 -19.75
C GLY A 448 18.83 -18.56 -20.99
N VAL A 449 18.39 -17.30 -20.84
CA VAL A 449 18.21 -16.41 -22.01
C VAL A 449 19.56 -16.25 -22.71
N ALA A 450 19.60 -16.65 -23.98
CA ALA A 450 20.82 -16.64 -24.76
C ALA A 450 21.41 -15.21 -24.86
N PRO A 451 22.75 -15.05 -24.82
CA PRO A 451 23.40 -13.73 -24.87
C PRO A 451 22.98 -12.87 -26.08
N GLU A 452 22.66 -13.49 -27.21
CA GLU A 452 22.16 -12.85 -28.43
C GLU A 452 20.71 -12.34 -28.30
N HIS A 453 19.92 -12.91 -27.39
CA HIS A 453 18.54 -12.48 -27.14
C HIS A 453 18.46 -11.39 -26.06
N LEU A 454 19.42 -11.32 -25.13
CA LEU A 454 19.42 -10.31 -24.06
C LEU A 454 19.32 -8.86 -24.56
N PRO A 455 20.01 -8.42 -25.64
CA PRO A 455 19.89 -7.06 -26.17
C PRO A 455 18.48 -6.70 -26.69
N ARG A 456 17.62 -7.69 -26.92
CA ARG A 456 16.21 -7.50 -27.35
C ARG A 456 15.27 -7.22 -26.18
N ILE A 457 15.77 -7.29 -24.95
CA ILE A 457 15.04 -6.95 -23.73
C ILE A 457 15.56 -5.60 -23.23
N HIS A 458 14.85 -4.54 -23.59
CA HIS A 458 15.17 -3.17 -23.20
C HIS A 458 14.63 -2.88 -21.80
N TYR A 459 15.51 -2.54 -20.87
CA TYR A 459 15.12 -2.17 -19.51
C TYR A 459 15.02 -0.65 -19.36
N ARG A 460 13.97 -0.18 -18.70
CA ARG A 460 13.79 1.20 -18.24
C ARG A 460 13.28 1.17 -16.81
N ALA A 461 13.87 2.00 -15.96
CA ALA A 461 13.38 2.22 -14.61
C ALA A 461 13.00 3.69 -14.47
N PRO A 462 11.72 4.07 -14.57
CA PRO A 462 11.28 5.47 -14.48
C PRO A 462 11.66 6.19 -13.17
N PHE A 463 12.03 5.44 -12.14
CA PHE A 463 12.57 5.96 -10.87
C PHE A 463 14.03 5.54 -10.61
N GLY A 464 14.69 4.94 -11.60
CA GLY A 464 16.07 4.48 -11.54
C GLY A 464 17.07 5.55 -11.94
N VAL A 465 18.35 5.26 -11.71
CA VAL A 465 19.46 6.21 -11.89
C VAL A 465 19.72 6.58 -13.36
N ASP A 466 19.38 5.70 -14.30
CA ASP A 466 19.60 5.91 -15.73
C ASP A 466 18.44 6.68 -16.40
N TRP A 467 17.38 6.99 -15.65
CA TRP A 467 16.25 7.77 -16.17
C TRP A 467 16.55 9.27 -16.11
N THR A 468 16.72 9.87 -17.28
CA THR A 468 17.11 11.28 -17.42
C THR A 468 15.95 12.21 -17.77
N ALA A 469 14.76 11.67 -18.04
CA ALA A 469 13.56 12.43 -18.33
C ALA A 469 12.77 12.79 -17.05
N GLU A 470 11.68 13.55 -17.19
CA GLU A 470 10.74 13.75 -16.09
C GLU A 470 10.20 12.39 -15.61
N THR A 471 10.18 12.19 -14.28
CA THR A 471 9.71 10.95 -13.66
C THR A 471 8.24 11.07 -13.28
N GLY A 472 7.57 9.93 -13.13
CA GLY A 472 6.19 9.90 -12.64
C GLY A 472 5.42 8.69 -13.12
N ALA A 473 4.10 8.71 -12.91
CA ALA A 473 3.19 7.67 -13.38
C ALA A 473 3.29 7.44 -14.89
N LEU A 474 2.89 6.25 -15.34
CA LEU A 474 2.94 5.86 -16.74
C LEU A 474 2.20 6.85 -17.65
N SER A 475 1.10 7.43 -17.17
CA SER A 475 0.34 8.46 -17.87
C SER A 475 1.14 9.71 -18.23
N LYS A 476 2.09 10.11 -17.38
CA LYS A 476 2.94 11.29 -17.59
C LYS A 476 4.02 11.01 -18.63
N VAL A 477 4.57 9.80 -18.61
CA VAL A 477 5.71 9.42 -19.45
C VAL A 477 5.30 8.59 -20.68
N ALA A 478 4.02 8.31 -20.87
CA ALA A 478 3.52 7.43 -21.94
C ALA A 478 3.98 7.85 -23.34
N GLY A 479 3.99 9.16 -23.63
CA GLY A 479 4.49 9.69 -24.91
C GLY A 479 5.98 9.41 -25.09
N LEU A 480 6.79 9.64 -24.06
CA LEU A 480 8.24 9.37 -24.09
C LEU A 480 8.52 7.88 -24.25
N VAL A 481 7.81 7.04 -23.50
CA VAL A 481 7.92 5.58 -23.59
C VAL A 481 7.54 5.09 -24.97
N ARG A 482 6.45 5.61 -25.55
CA ARG A 482 6.03 5.27 -26.91
C ARG A 482 7.12 5.60 -27.93
N ASP A 483 7.66 6.82 -27.86
CA ASP A 483 8.62 7.29 -28.84
C ASP A 483 9.94 6.51 -28.73
N ASP A 484 10.37 6.17 -27.51
CA ASP A 484 11.52 5.27 -27.26
C ASP A 484 11.26 3.84 -27.74
N ALA A 485 10.07 3.29 -27.48
CA ALA A 485 9.66 1.97 -27.94
C ALA A 485 9.65 1.88 -29.48
N ILE A 486 9.16 2.92 -30.17
CA ILE A 486 9.21 3.03 -31.63
C ILE A 486 10.67 3.06 -32.11
N ALA A 487 11.52 3.87 -31.48
CA ALA A 487 12.93 4.01 -31.86
C ALA A 487 13.70 2.68 -31.73
N LEU A 488 13.32 1.84 -30.75
CA LEU A 488 13.96 0.55 -30.47
C LEU A 488 13.29 -0.63 -31.20
N GLY A 489 12.18 -0.41 -31.91
CA GLY A 489 11.42 -1.47 -32.56
C GLY A 489 10.77 -2.46 -31.57
N VAL A 490 10.39 -1.98 -30.39
CA VAL A 490 9.75 -2.79 -29.34
C VAL A 490 8.37 -3.26 -29.81
N THR A 491 8.11 -4.55 -29.63
CA THR A 491 6.85 -5.20 -30.01
C THR A 491 5.99 -5.60 -28.81
N TYR A 492 6.56 -5.66 -27.60
CA TYR A 492 5.82 -6.02 -26.39
C TYR A 492 6.30 -5.25 -25.16
N LEU A 493 5.36 -4.81 -24.33
CA LEU A 493 5.64 -4.07 -23.10
C LEU A 493 5.42 -4.93 -21.85
N ILE A 494 6.32 -4.87 -20.88
CA ILE A 494 6.14 -5.43 -19.55
C ILE A 494 6.21 -4.28 -18.54
N VAL A 495 5.23 -4.19 -17.63
CA VAL A 495 5.18 -3.16 -16.59
C VAL A 495 5.17 -3.82 -15.22
N ASP A 496 6.18 -3.50 -14.42
CA ASP A 496 6.37 -4.00 -13.06
C ASP A 496 6.47 -2.82 -12.08
N SER A 497 5.41 -2.43 -11.36
CA SER A 497 4.07 -3.02 -11.32
C SER A 497 2.97 -1.95 -11.36
N TYR A 498 1.73 -2.39 -11.58
CA TYR A 498 0.53 -1.54 -11.77
C TYR A 498 0.40 -0.44 -10.71
N SER A 499 0.51 -0.77 -9.43
CA SER A 499 0.19 0.17 -8.34
C SER A 499 1.14 1.36 -8.34
N VAL A 500 2.43 1.10 -8.57
CA VAL A 500 3.50 2.12 -8.56
C VAL A 500 3.52 2.92 -9.88
N ALA A 501 3.02 2.34 -10.97
CA ALA A 501 2.92 3.00 -12.27
C ALA A 501 1.74 4.00 -12.39
N THR A 502 0.94 4.21 -11.33
CA THR A 502 -0.20 5.16 -11.31
C THR A 502 0.06 6.36 -10.42
N SER A 503 -0.58 7.51 -10.70
CA SER A 503 -0.30 8.76 -9.97
C SER A 503 -0.69 8.74 -8.49
N ASN A 504 -1.54 7.79 -8.10
CA ASN A 504 -2.20 7.76 -6.79
C ASN A 504 -1.78 6.60 -5.89
N GLY A 505 -0.71 5.87 -6.25
CA GLY A 505 -0.02 4.87 -5.41
C GLY A 505 -0.92 4.21 -4.37
N ASP A 506 -1.64 3.17 -4.78
CA ASP A 506 -2.38 2.20 -3.96
C ASP A 506 -3.45 2.70 -2.95
N THR A 507 -3.74 4.00 -2.82
CA THR A 507 -4.78 4.42 -1.85
C THR A 507 -6.19 4.06 -2.29
N MET A 508 -6.48 3.96 -3.58
CA MET A 508 -7.77 3.49 -4.09
C MET A 508 -7.56 2.97 -5.49
N GLY A 509 -7.04 1.76 -5.67
CA GLY A 509 -7.21 1.11 -6.96
C GLY A 509 -8.72 1.04 -7.25
N GLY A 510 -9.14 1.98 -8.06
CA GLY A 510 -10.48 2.49 -8.20
C GLY A 510 -10.54 3.08 -9.60
N GLU A 511 -11.73 3.46 -10.04
CA GLU A 511 -11.97 3.72 -11.46
C GLU A 511 -10.96 4.71 -12.08
N ALA A 512 -10.63 5.79 -11.38
CA ALA A 512 -9.74 6.83 -11.88
C ALA A 512 -8.31 6.31 -12.18
N ALA A 513 -7.68 5.58 -11.25
CA ALA A 513 -6.32 5.07 -11.42
C ALA A 513 -6.26 4.00 -12.52
N ALA A 514 -7.27 3.12 -12.59
CA ALA A 514 -7.35 2.15 -13.66
C ALA A 514 -7.52 2.85 -15.02
N ARG A 515 -8.44 3.81 -15.14
CA ARG A 515 -8.64 4.55 -16.39
C ARG A 515 -7.40 5.32 -16.81
N GLU A 516 -6.72 5.97 -15.87
CA GLU A 516 -5.44 6.65 -16.11
C GLU A 516 -4.41 5.67 -16.69
N TYR A 517 -4.17 4.55 -16.01
CA TYR A 517 -3.19 3.55 -16.41
C TYR A 517 -3.48 2.94 -17.79
N PHE A 518 -4.70 2.48 -18.02
CA PHE A 518 -5.08 1.88 -19.30
C PHE A 518 -5.14 2.91 -20.43
N SER A 519 -5.41 4.18 -20.13
CA SER A 519 -5.26 5.26 -21.13
C SER A 519 -3.79 5.48 -21.49
N ALA A 520 -2.87 5.39 -20.51
CA ALA A 520 -1.44 5.46 -20.77
C ALA A 520 -0.94 4.32 -21.66
N LEU A 521 -1.39 3.07 -21.39
CA LEU A 521 -1.11 1.93 -22.26
C LEU A 521 -1.67 2.13 -23.67
N ALA A 522 -2.87 2.70 -23.80
CA ALA A 522 -3.45 3.03 -25.09
C ALA A 522 -2.66 4.11 -25.85
N VAL A 523 -2.07 5.08 -25.14
CA VAL A 523 -1.16 6.07 -25.73
C VAL A 523 0.12 5.40 -26.23
N ILE A 524 0.68 4.44 -25.48
CA ILE A 524 1.87 3.68 -25.90
C ILE A 524 1.56 2.79 -27.10
N GLY A 525 0.37 2.19 -27.15
CA GLY A 525 -0.14 1.48 -28.32
C GLY A 525 0.47 0.10 -28.56
N LEU A 526 1.09 -0.51 -27.55
CA LEU A 526 1.67 -1.86 -27.62
C LEU A 526 0.85 -2.87 -26.80
N PRO A 527 0.84 -4.17 -27.19
CA PRO A 527 0.39 -5.22 -26.30
C PRO A 527 1.30 -5.28 -25.06
N SER A 528 0.72 -5.61 -23.91
CA SER A 528 1.44 -5.48 -22.64
C SER A 528 1.11 -6.54 -21.59
N LEU A 529 2.09 -6.92 -20.79
CA LEU A 529 1.92 -7.62 -19.52
C LEU A 529 2.08 -6.63 -18.37
N THR A 530 1.08 -6.56 -17.49
CA THR A 530 1.12 -5.77 -16.26
C THR A 530 1.14 -6.70 -15.05
N ILE A 531 2.11 -6.50 -14.16
CA ILE A 531 2.17 -7.18 -12.86
C ILE A 531 1.31 -6.41 -11.86
N ALA A 532 0.45 -7.11 -11.12
CA ALA A 532 -0.40 -6.49 -10.11
C ALA A 532 -0.48 -7.33 -8.81
N HIS A 533 -0.88 -6.69 -7.72
CA HIS A 533 -1.03 -7.31 -6.40
C HIS A 533 -2.49 -7.68 -6.13
N VAL A 534 -2.75 -8.37 -5.02
CA VAL A 534 -4.08 -8.67 -4.47
C VAL A 534 -4.13 -8.23 -3.02
N ARG A 535 -5.34 -8.04 -2.45
CA ARG A 535 -5.46 -7.70 -1.02
C ARG A 535 -4.90 -8.82 -0.15
N GLY A 536 -4.25 -8.47 0.97
CA GLY A 536 -3.63 -9.45 1.86
C GLY A 536 -4.60 -10.48 2.46
N ASP A 537 -5.89 -10.14 2.55
CA ASP A 537 -6.99 -10.99 3.04
C ASP A 537 -7.68 -11.82 1.93
N SER A 538 -7.24 -11.68 0.68
CA SER A 538 -7.84 -12.42 -0.42
C SER A 538 -7.55 -13.92 -0.31
N GLY A 539 -8.58 -14.74 -0.47
CA GLY A 539 -8.44 -16.20 -0.52
C GLY A 539 -7.64 -16.66 -1.75
N ARG A 540 -7.32 -17.96 -1.82
CA ARG A 540 -6.59 -18.54 -2.96
C ARG A 540 -7.32 -18.24 -4.28
N PHE A 541 -6.57 -17.83 -5.31
CA PHE A 541 -7.09 -17.43 -6.63
C PHE A 541 -8.19 -16.37 -6.59
N PRO A 542 -7.90 -15.13 -6.13
CA PRO A 542 -8.89 -14.08 -6.15
C PRO A 542 -9.44 -13.85 -7.57
N GLU A 543 -10.74 -13.55 -7.66
CA GLU A 543 -11.41 -13.31 -8.94
C GLU A 543 -10.84 -12.09 -9.68
N ARG A 544 -10.22 -11.15 -8.94
CA ARG A 544 -9.77 -9.86 -9.47
C ARG A 544 -8.51 -9.38 -8.74
N PRO A 545 -7.64 -8.58 -9.41
CA PRO A 545 -6.49 -7.94 -8.77
C PRO A 545 -6.91 -6.90 -7.72
N PHE A 546 -5.96 -6.53 -6.84
CA PHE A 546 -6.08 -5.38 -5.95
C PHE A 546 -6.37 -4.15 -6.80
N GLY A 547 -7.32 -3.35 -6.34
CA GLY A 547 -7.56 -2.08 -6.98
C GLY A 547 -8.61 -2.06 -8.08
N SER A 548 -9.69 -2.84 -7.90
CA SER A 548 -11.03 -2.68 -8.48
C SER A 548 -11.46 -3.65 -9.59
N VAL A 549 -12.79 -3.73 -9.76
CA VAL A 549 -13.47 -4.29 -10.93
C VAL A 549 -12.97 -3.66 -12.24
N PHE A 550 -12.49 -2.41 -12.22
CA PHE A 550 -12.08 -1.68 -13.42
C PHE A 550 -10.79 -2.20 -14.03
N VAL A 551 -9.78 -2.58 -13.23
CA VAL A 551 -8.54 -3.18 -13.77
C VAL A 551 -8.86 -4.48 -14.48
N HIS A 552 -9.68 -5.32 -13.86
CA HIS A 552 -10.15 -6.55 -14.47
C HIS A 552 -11.00 -6.27 -15.73
N ASN A 553 -11.88 -5.27 -15.71
CA ASN A 553 -12.76 -4.95 -16.85
C ASN A 553 -12.03 -4.30 -18.04
N LEU A 554 -11.00 -3.50 -17.79
CA LEU A 554 -10.24 -2.79 -18.83
C LEU A 554 -9.15 -3.66 -19.46
N ALA A 555 -8.60 -4.63 -18.72
CA ALA A 555 -7.66 -5.61 -19.28
C ALA A 555 -8.34 -6.48 -20.36
N ARG A 556 -7.60 -6.87 -21.40
CA ARG A 556 -8.07 -7.88 -22.36
C ARG A 556 -8.12 -9.26 -21.70
N GLU A 557 -7.12 -9.54 -20.88
CA GLU A 557 -6.95 -10.82 -20.19
C GLU A 557 -6.41 -10.64 -18.77
N THR A 558 -6.81 -11.54 -17.87
CA THR A 558 -6.31 -11.52 -16.50
C THR A 558 -6.00 -12.93 -15.98
N TRP A 559 -4.87 -13.07 -15.30
CA TRP A 559 -4.36 -14.32 -14.76
C TRP A 559 -4.09 -14.19 -13.26
N ALA A 560 -4.73 -15.06 -12.47
CA ALA A 560 -4.45 -15.20 -11.05
C ALA A 560 -3.41 -16.30 -10.84
N ALA A 561 -2.29 -16.01 -10.17
CA ALA A 561 -1.30 -17.01 -9.79
C ALA A 561 -1.33 -17.30 -8.29
N GLU A 562 -1.11 -18.56 -7.92
CA GLU A 562 -1.03 -19.03 -6.54
C GLU A 562 0.08 -20.06 -6.41
N ARG A 563 0.81 -20.06 -5.28
CA ARG A 563 1.82 -21.08 -4.99
C ARG A 563 1.14 -22.41 -4.62
N ILE A 564 1.68 -23.52 -5.10
CA ILE A 564 1.23 -24.88 -4.80
C ILE A 564 2.37 -25.63 -4.10
N GLY A 565 2.03 -26.46 -3.12
CA GLY A 565 2.99 -27.20 -2.30
C GLY A 565 3.12 -26.59 -0.91
N ASP A 566 3.68 -27.35 0.02
CA ASP A 566 3.99 -26.86 1.36
C ASP A 566 5.14 -25.85 1.30
N ASP A 567 5.26 -25.02 2.33
CA ASP A 567 6.37 -24.07 2.50
C ASP A 567 7.72 -24.75 2.28
N PRO A 568 8.75 -24.03 1.80
CA PRO A 568 10.05 -24.63 1.47
C PRO A 568 10.48 -25.55 2.60
N THR A 569 10.64 -26.84 2.28
CA THR A 569 11.24 -27.80 3.21
C THR A 569 12.57 -27.19 3.65
N GLU A 570 12.80 -27.13 4.97
CA GLU A 570 14.10 -26.75 5.52
C GLU A 570 15.18 -27.41 4.69
N ALA A 571 16.20 -26.64 4.30
CA ALA A 571 17.30 -27.15 3.49
C ALA A 571 17.79 -28.45 4.14
N ASP A 572 17.67 -29.57 3.44
CA ASP A 572 18.16 -30.84 3.93
C ASP A 572 19.67 -30.70 4.13
N GLU A 573 20.12 -30.68 5.39
CA GLU A 573 21.54 -30.55 5.75
C GLU A 573 22.40 -31.65 5.09
N PHE A 574 21.78 -32.72 4.59
CA PHE A 574 22.44 -33.83 3.91
C PHE A 574 22.40 -33.75 2.38
N ASN A 575 21.70 -32.78 1.78
CA ASN A 575 21.64 -32.59 0.33
C ASN A 575 21.82 -31.12 -0.10
N PRO A 576 23.06 -30.61 -0.19
CA PRO A 576 23.35 -29.23 -0.60
C PRO A 576 23.02 -28.92 -2.07
N TYR A 577 22.56 -29.91 -2.84
CA TYR A 577 22.19 -29.77 -4.26
C TYR A 577 20.68 -29.68 -4.48
N GLN A 578 19.85 -29.71 -3.43
CA GLN A 578 18.42 -29.60 -3.60
C GLN A 578 18.03 -28.17 -4.01
N PRO A 579 17.44 -27.96 -5.20
CA PRO A 579 17.03 -26.64 -5.63
C PRO A 579 15.84 -26.14 -4.80
N ASN A 580 15.78 -24.83 -4.56
CA ASN A 580 14.57 -24.21 -4.02
C ASN A 580 13.51 -24.21 -5.12
N VAL A 581 12.33 -24.80 -4.86
CA VAL A 581 11.27 -24.92 -5.87
C VAL A 581 10.10 -23.98 -5.58
N VAL A 582 9.74 -23.18 -6.58
CA VAL A 582 8.54 -22.35 -6.60
C VAL A 582 7.59 -22.92 -7.64
N ALA A 583 6.57 -23.65 -7.17
CA ALA A 583 5.52 -24.20 -8.02
C ALA A 583 4.24 -23.34 -7.96
N LEU A 584 3.67 -23.05 -9.11
CA LEU A 584 2.56 -22.12 -9.31
C LEU A 584 1.43 -22.78 -10.09
N GLU A 585 0.20 -22.48 -9.69
CA GLU A 585 -0.97 -22.64 -10.55
C GLU A 585 -1.36 -21.26 -11.07
N LEU A 586 -1.66 -21.15 -12.36
CA LEU A 586 -2.17 -19.94 -12.98
C LEU A 586 -3.56 -20.21 -13.54
N ARG A 587 -4.54 -19.41 -13.11
CA ARG A 587 -5.93 -19.49 -13.58
C ARG A 587 -6.27 -18.29 -14.43
N ASN A 588 -6.75 -18.55 -15.64
CA ASN A 588 -7.30 -17.50 -16.48
C ASN A 588 -8.67 -17.08 -15.96
N LYS A 589 -8.77 -15.83 -15.53
CA LYS A 589 -9.99 -15.26 -14.92
C LYS A 589 -10.80 -14.45 -15.91
N LYS A 590 -10.18 -14.02 -17.01
CA LYS A 590 -10.82 -13.29 -18.11
C LYS A 590 -10.07 -13.50 -19.40
N ALA A 591 -10.82 -13.70 -20.48
CA ALA A 591 -10.35 -13.65 -21.86
C ALA A 591 -11.45 -13.06 -22.76
N ASN A 592 -11.20 -11.88 -23.35
CA ASN A 592 -12.19 -11.21 -24.19
C ASN A 592 -12.14 -11.61 -25.68
N GLY A 593 -11.01 -12.14 -26.15
CA GLY A 593 -10.80 -12.53 -27.55
C GLY A 593 -10.90 -14.03 -27.83
N ARG A 594 -11.05 -14.87 -26.79
CA ARG A 594 -11.11 -16.33 -26.90
C ARG A 594 -11.79 -16.95 -25.66
N ALA A 595 -12.00 -18.27 -25.72
CA ALA A 595 -12.41 -19.04 -24.54
C ALA A 595 -11.33 -19.00 -23.46
N ALA A 596 -11.76 -18.96 -22.19
CA ALA A 596 -10.85 -19.00 -21.06
C ALA A 596 -9.99 -20.26 -21.08
N SER A 597 -8.69 -20.08 -20.88
CA SER A 597 -7.74 -21.19 -20.85
C SER A 597 -7.91 -22.03 -19.58
N ALA A 598 -7.64 -23.34 -19.69
CA ALA A 598 -7.57 -24.22 -18.54
C ALA A 598 -6.46 -23.76 -17.57
N ALA A 599 -6.52 -24.21 -16.31
CA ALA A 599 -5.47 -23.95 -15.34
C ALA A 599 -4.10 -24.41 -15.87
N GLN A 600 -3.12 -23.52 -15.77
CA GLN A 600 -1.73 -23.74 -16.16
C GLN A 600 -0.88 -23.96 -14.91
N PHE A 601 0.27 -24.59 -15.08
CA PHE A 601 1.20 -24.86 -14.00
C PHE A 601 2.59 -24.40 -14.43
N LEU A 602 3.29 -23.71 -13.55
CA LEU A 602 4.68 -23.32 -13.77
C LEU A 602 5.48 -23.68 -12.52
N ALA A 603 6.62 -24.35 -12.67
CA ALA A 603 7.54 -24.61 -11.58
C ALA A 603 8.91 -24.03 -11.92
N PHE A 604 9.51 -23.33 -10.95
CA PHE A 604 10.84 -22.76 -11.06
C PHE A 604 11.75 -23.40 -10.00
N SER A 605 12.80 -24.07 -10.45
CA SER A 605 13.84 -24.65 -9.59
C SER A 605 15.05 -23.72 -9.59
N PHE A 606 15.38 -23.16 -8.43
CA PHE A 606 16.51 -22.26 -8.24
C PHE A 606 17.69 -23.03 -7.67
N PHE A 607 18.80 -23.05 -8.40
CA PHE A 607 20.03 -23.72 -8.01
C PHE A 607 21.02 -22.73 -7.37
N ALA A 608 21.93 -23.26 -6.55
CA ALA A 608 22.91 -22.44 -5.82
C ALA A 608 23.89 -21.69 -6.73
N ASP A 609 24.10 -22.18 -7.96
CA ASP A 609 24.95 -21.54 -8.97
C ASP A 609 24.25 -20.39 -9.72
N GLY A 610 22.98 -20.10 -9.39
CA GLY A 610 22.16 -19.07 -10.03
C GLY A 610 21.36 -19.56 -11.23
N THR A 611 21.48 -20.83 -11.62
CA THR A 611 20.64 -21.45 -12.65
C THR A 611 19.19 -21.51 -12.19
N ILE A 612 18.26 -21.26 -13.11
CA ILE A 612 16.81 -21.38 -12.89
C ILE A 612 16.23 -22.28 -13.97
N GLU A 613 15.77 -23.46 -13.58
CA GLU A 613 15.01 -24.32 -14.49
C GLU A 613 13.52 -24.00 -14.39
N ALA A 614 12.89 -23.73 -15.53
CA ALA A 614 11.44 -23.52 -15.64
C ALA A 614 10.78 -24.75 -16.26
N ASN A 615 9.69 -25.23 -15.66
CA ASN A 615 8.89 -26.34 -16.16
C ASN A 615 7.42 -25.89 -16.23
N ASP A 616 6.79 -26.04 -17.41
CA ASP A 616 5.39 -25.71 -17.67
C ASP A 616 4.41 -26.90 -17.50
N GLY A 617 4.94 -28.01 -17.00
CA GLY A 617 4.21 -29.17 -16.52
C GLY A 617 3.71 -29.01 -15.07
N ARG A 618 2.87 -29.95 -14.63
CA ARG A 618 2.42 -30.01 -13.23
C ARG A 618 3.63 -30.06 -12.28
N PRO A 619 3.52 -29.51 -11.05
CA PRO A 619 4.60 -29.52 -10.07
C PRO A 619 5.19 -30.93 -9.93
N GLY A 620 6.51 -31.06 -10.10
CA GLY A 620 7.22 -32.35 -10.12
C GLY A 620 7.57 -32.88 -11.52
N GLY A 621 7.25 -32.15 -12.60
CA GLY A 621 7.69 -32.44 -13.97
C GLY A 621 7.13 -33.74 -14.58
N ARG A 622 6.27 -34.45 -13.86
CA ARG A 622 5.70 -35.75 -14.25
C ARG A 622 4.18 -35.60 -14.39
N SER A 623 3.64 -35.94 -15.55
CA SER A 623 2.18 -36.01 -15.70
C SER A 623 1.60 -37.16 -14.86
N VAL A 624 0.30 -37.19 -14.60
CA VAL A 624 -0.33 -38.36 -13.93
C VAL A 624 -0.10 -39.64 -14.73
N ALA A 625 0.10 -39.54 -16.05
CA ALA A 625 0.47 -40.68 -16.88
C ALA A 625 1.94 -41.11 -16.64
N ASP A 626 2.87 -40.18 -16.43
CA ASP A 626 4.27 -40.50 -16.14
C ASP A 626 4.41 -41.12 -14.74
N LEU A 627 3.76 -40.53 -13.75
CA LEU A 627 3.67 -41.08 -12.38
C LEU A 627 3.01 -42.47 -12.38
N ALA A 628 1.95 -42.66 -13.18
CA ALA A 628 1.34 -43.97 -13.32
C ALA A 628 2.24 -44.96 -14.06
N ALA A 629 3.10 -44.52 -14.99
CA ALA A 629 4.06 -45.40 -15.65
C ALA A 629 5.13 -45.90 -14.67
N GLU A 630 5.63 -45.05 -13.79
CA GLU A 630 6.61 -45.45 -12.77
C GLU A 630 6.01 -46.45 -11.79
N VAL A 631 4.82 -46.16 -11.26
CA VAL A 631 4.08 -47.06 -10.36
C VAL A 631 3.72 -48.40 -11.02
N LEU A 632 3.47 -48.40 -12.33
CA LEU A 632 3.16 -49.61 -13.10
C LEU A 632 4.41 -50.36 -13.58
N ALA A 633 5.62 -49.82 -13.38
CA ALA A 633 6.87 -50.51 -13.69
C ALA A 633 7.03 -51.79 -12.85
N ASP A 634 6.52 -51.78 -11.61
CA ASP A 634 6.54 -52.91 -10.69
C ASP A 634 5.42 -53.94 -10.95
N GLY A 635 4.56 -53.69 -11.94
CA GLY A 635 3.56 -54.63 -12.43
C GLY A 635 2.12 -54.08 -12.46
N PRO A 636 1.14 -54.90 -12.91
CA PRO A 636 -0.21 -54.42 -13.16
C PRO A 636 -0.98 -54.06 -11.88
N LEU A 637 -1.52 -52.85 -11.81
CA LEU A 637 -2.27 -52.35 -10.65
C LEU A 637 -3.68 -51.90 -11.01
N THR A 638 -4.57 -51.89 -10.02
CA THR A 638 -5.92 -51.32 -10.18
C THR A 638 -5.88 -49.79 -10.03
N LEU A 639 -6.84 -49.07 -10.63
CA LEU A 639 -6.88 -47.60 -10.54
C LEU A 639 -6.79 -47.04 -9.10
N PRO A 640 -7.45 -47.62 -8.08
CA PRO A 640 -7.29 -47.17 -6.70
C PRO A 640 -5.89 -47.38 -6.15
N LYS A 641 -5.22 -48.48 -6.52
CA LYS A 641 -3.83 -48.76 -6.10
C LYS A 641 -2.84 -47.83 -6.78
N ILE A 642 -3.04 -47.51 -8.07
CA ILE A 642 -2.24 -46.52 -8.78
C ILE A 642 -2.38 -45.14 -8.11
N ALA A 643 -3.61 -44.72 -7.81
CA ALA A 643 -3.85 -43.45 -7.12
C ALA A 643 -3.23 -43.40 -5.71
N ALA A 644 -3.26 -44.52 -4.98
CA ALA A 644 -2.65 -44.63 -3.65
C ALA A 644 -1.12 -44.58 -3.71
N ALA A 645 -0.50 -45.31 -4.64
CA ALA A 645 0.94 -45.35 -4.82
C ALA A 645 1.50 -44.00 -5.30
N ILE A 646 0.80 -43.31 -6.23
CA ILE A 646 1.17 -41.94 -6.61
C ILE A 646 1.14 -41.01 -5.40
N ARG A 647 0.12 -41.14 -4.53
CA ARG A 647 0.03 -40.34 -3.30
C ARG A 647 1.15 -40.65 -2.32
N GLU A 648 1.56 -41.91 -2.22
CA GLU A 648 2.65 -42.34 -1.35
C GLU A 648 4.01 -41.82 -1.84
N ASP A 649 4.27 -41.90 -3.14
CA ASP A 649 5.53 -41.45 -3.76
C ASP A 649 5.68 -39.92 -3.79
N THR A 650 4.59 -39.20 -4.05
CA THR A 650 4.64 -37.74 -4.34
C THR A 650 3.97 -36.86 -3.29
N GLY A 651 3.28 -37.44 -2.31
CA GLY A 651 2.36 -36.70 -1.43
C GLY A 651 1.11 -36.16 -2.12
N GLN A 652 1.00 -36.27 -3.45
CA GLN A 652 -0.10 -35.69 -4.24
C GLN A 652 -1.38 -36.52 -4.11
N LYS A 653 -2.48 -35.90 -3.66
CA LYS A 653 -3.80 -36.53 -3.72
C LYS A 653 -4.33 -36.52 -5.17
N VAL A 654 -4.27 -37.66 -5.85
CA VAL A 654 -4.85 -37.87 -7.18
C VAL A 654 -6.12 -38.74 -7.08
N SER A 655 -7.22 -38.34 -7.72
CA SER A 655 -8.46 -39.13 -7.71
C SER A 655 -8.41 -40.30 -8.70
N VAL A 656 -9.16 -41.36 -8.42
CA VAL A 656 -9.29 -42.56 -9.29
C VAL A 656 -9.74 -42.17 -10.71
N ASP A 657 -10.62 -41.18 -10.84
CA ASP A 657 -11.10 -40.70 -12.15
C ASP A 657 -10.05 -39.88 -12.89
N THR A 658 -9.18 -39.17 -12.15
CA THR A 658 -8.03 -38.46 -12.75
C THR A 658 -7.03 -39.45 -13.32
N VAL A 659 -6.71 -40.53 -12.58
CA VAL A 659 -5.85 -41.62 -13.08
C VAL A 659 -6.47 -42.28 -14.30
N ARG A 660 -7.77 -42.61 -14.25
CA ARG A 660 -8.51 -43.21 -15.37
C ARG A 660 -8.45 -42.33 -16.63
N SER A 661 -8.69 -41.03 -16.47
CA SER A 661 -8.64 -40.05 -17.56
C SER A 661 -7.23 -39.89 -18.14
N ALA A 662 -6.19 -39.94 -17.30
CA ALA A 662 -4.80 -39.84 -17.73
C ALA A 662 -4.36 -41.08 -18.54
N LEU A 663 -4.63 -42.28 -18.02
CA LEU A 663 -4.30 -43.54 -18.71
C LEU A 663 -5.07 -43.68 -20.03
N GLY A 664 -6.31 -43.20 -20.08
CA GLY A 664 -7.13 -43.21 -21.31
C GLY A 664 -6.67 -42.19 -22.37
N ARG A 665 -6.15 -41.03 -21.95
CA ARG A 665 -5.64 -39.99 -22.88
C ARG A 665 -4.24 -40.27 -23.40
N ALA A 666 -3.45 -41.09 -22.70
CA ALA A 666 -2.06 -41.40 -23.05
C ALA A 666 -1.93 -42.43 -24.20
N GLY A 667 -2.73 -42.27 -25.28
CA GLY A 667 -2.43 -42.73 -26.64
C GLY A 667 -1.92 -44.16 -26.84
N GLY A 668 -2.38 -45.14 -26.05
CA GLY A 668 -1.92 -46.53 -26.18
C GLY A 668 -0.64 -46.90 -25.42
N ARG A 669 -0.13 -46.03 -24.54
CA ARG A 669 0.98 -46.33 -23.61
C ARG A 669 0.60 -47.33 -22.51
N PHE A 670 -0.70 -47.45 -22.23
CA PHE A 670 -1.23 -48.34 -21.19
C PHE A 670 -2.29 -49.27 -21.74
N VAL A 671 -2.37 -50.48 -21.18
CA VAL A 671 -3.38 -51.47 -21.52
C VAL A 671 -4.15 -51.87 -20.27
N GLN A 672 -5.47 -51.96 -20.41
CA GLN A 672 -6.35 -52.49 -19.38
C GLN A 672 -6.58 -53.98 -19.63
N SER A 673 -6.52 -54.80 -18.59
CA SER A 673 -6.78 -56.24 -18.71
C SER A 673 -8.21 -56.54 -19.20
N ALA A 674 -8.30 -57.47 -20.15
CA ALA A 674 -9.57 -58.01 -20.63
C ALA A 674 -10.06 -59.10 -19.67
N GLY A 675 -11.21 -58.89 -19.00
CA GLY A 675 -11.79 -59.88 -18.09
C GLY A 675 -12.43 -59.33 -16.82
N LYS A 676 -12.62 -60.22 -15.82
CA LYS A 676 -13.39 -59.98 -14.58
C LYS A 676 -12.76 -58.89 -13.71
N ARG A 677 -13.63 -58.06 -13.11
CA ARG A 677 -13.28 -56.94 -12.23
C ARG A 677 -12.63 -57.43 -10.92
N PRO A 678 -11.74 -56.64 -10.29
CA PRO A 678 -11.30 -55.30 -10.71
C PRO A 678 -10.26 -55.35 -11.85
N ARG A 679 -10.47 -54.53 -12.88
CA ARG A 679 -9.55 -54.47 -14.01
C ARG A 679 -8.25 -53.79 -13.59
N THR A 680 -7.14 -54.39 -13.98
CA THR A 680 -5.79 -53.86 -13.80
C THR A 680 -5.35 -53.11 -15.05
N TRP A 681 -4.42 -52.19 -14.87
CA TRP A 681 -3.71 -51.49 -15.93
C TRP A 681 -2.25 -51.89 -15.88
N SER A 682 -1.60 -51.96 -17.04
CA SER A 682 -0.16 -52.12 -17.17
C SER A 682 0.35 -51.18 -18.25
N ILE A 683 1.66 -50.92 -18.26
CA ILE A 683 2.35 -50.31 -19.40
C ILE A 683 2.28 -51.30 -20.57
N ARG A 684 2.18 -50.80 -21.81
CA ARG A 684 2.29 -51.63 -23.01
C ARG A 684 3.70 -52.12 -23.26
#